data_AF-A0A414NHE6-F1
#
_entry.id   AF-A0A414NHE6-F1
#
_cell.length_a   1.000
_cell.length_b   1.000
_cell.length_c   1.000
_cell.angle_alpha   90.00
_cell.angle_beta   90.00
_cell.angle_gamma   90.00
#
_symmetry.space_group_name_H-M   'P 1'
#
loop_
_entity.id
_entity.type
_entity.pdbx_description
1 polymer ?
#
loop_
_entity_poly.entity_id
_entity_poly.type
_entity_poly.pdbx_seq_one_letter_code
_entity_poly.pdbx_strand_id
1 'polypeptide(L)'
;MHRGQYEYRIAEIMAEKTGTSPDDWYCVYRAREGMQVVFESIRAHEGSGEVLTQLLTCCTAVNPIIAAGLIPVYGDISRDTASLDPRRLPESTSLRAIVLQHTYGIVDASDSRDLVRAAHSLGALVIEDCAHGVTRMATDEQGVPVADFSIHSFGVEKILHTQFGGAVWVNPGLSKGEVARDVRDRLGALRPAGAYLTGLTGTFLFWNRVFNHLPGCVARPLRRVVTAARLFEPAVSDAERMGQMDHAPMRPSEKISRRVVAAFEDLDSDYESRSRVVSIYHQAFSGISGVGSFSAADEFGAQPLLKFPILVEGPMIADAITRACCAAGYYTSTWYRPELGPGVIDPCTYRVPVDRRGVRVCDDIIDRLVTLPTDCGEEGARRVIEIVEAHVGTAAAECEDVRMSCESLDESDLASCLRPVVLGGDVLAYSYGRCFFEAYGVKTQVISAVNVRVTSSSKFIDYVLDSTVGGSIEELYLMLRRRGIEMRREGKIPLLLGSADWQVRSICELKNRLADLYVIPYNDFDVFDRITQKGNFYALCEELGMPYPKTWTFDCSGGAQRIDPVGLMYPAIAKPSNSACYDTMAFDGKEKIYTVSSRDDLQRVFDLLQRVGYDKDLVVQEFIPGPDDSLCSLTTFSTSDGDVRVVSGGRVLLEDHDPARIGNPVAIQIERHDQLVDDAKRFCMHVGYVGFANFDAKYDERDGKYKFFEVNARPGANTYYMSAAGVNFVKPLVESFVLGKDVPYQEAYDDVLYTLVPKRVIRDYVFDVDARRRALDLYKSRRVANPFDSPGETLAHRLWARVRWVRQIDKFKRYMG
;
A
#
# COMPACT_ATOMS: atom_id res chain seq x y z
N MET A 1 -43.80 -9.02 -27.77
CA MET A 1 -43.57 -8.46 -26.41
C MET A 1 -44.37 -7.17 -26.29
N HIS A 2 -44.94 -6.85 -25.12
CA HIS A 2 -45.51 -5.50 -24.88
C HIS A 2 -44.43 -4.59 -24.23
N ARG A 3 -43.63 -3.94 -25.09
CA ARG A 3 -42.82 -2.78 -24.69
C ARG A 3 -43.79 -1.63 -24.32
N GLY A 4 -43.50 -0.86 -23.28
CA GLY A 4 -44.26 0.36 -22.98
C GLY A 4 -43.99 1.46 -24.02
N GLN A 5 -44.94 2.38 -24.20
CA GLN A 5 -44.83 3.46 -25.21
C GLN A 5 -43.51 4.23 -25.10
N TYR A 6 -43.11 4.63 -23.90
CA TYR A 6 -41.86 5.37 -23.68
C TYR A 6 -40.61 4.48 -23.85
N GLU A 7 -40.68 3.17 -23.61
CA GLU A 7 -39.55 2.27 -23.88
C GLU A 7 -39.32 2.10 -25.38
N TYR A 8 -40.41 2.00 -26.15
CA TYR A 8 -40.33 2.01 -27.61
C TYR A 8 -39.79 3.34 -28.13
N ARG A 9 -40.21 4.48 -27.55
CA ARG A 9 -39.66 5.80 -27.92
C ARG A 9 -38.16 5.94 -27.60
N ILE A 10 -37.67 5.35 -26.51
CA ILE A 10 -36.22 5.26 -26.24
C ILE A 10 -35.52 4.46 -27.34
N ALA A 11 -36.07 3.30 -27.70
CA ALA A 11 -35.53 2.47 -28.77
C ALA A 11 -35.48 3.19 -30.13
N GLU A 12 -36.50 3.98 -30.48
CA GLU A 12 -36.50 4.83 -31.68
C GLU A 12 -35.37 5.87 -31.64
N ILE A 13 -35.19 6.60 -30.53
CA ILE A 13 -34.16 7.64 -30.40
C ILE A 13 -32.75 7.03 -30.45
N MET A 14 -32.54 5.89 -29.76
CA MET A 14 -31.27 5.17 -29.81
C MET A 14 -30.96 4.69 -31.24
N ALA A 15 -31.95 4.13 -31.94
CA ALA A 15 -31.82 3.66 -33.31
C ALA A 15 -31.49 4.79 -34.29
N GLU A 16 -32.22 5.91 -34.23
CA GLU A 16 -32.00 7.09 -35.05
C GLU A 16 -30.56 7.65 -34.88
N LYS A 17 -30.10 7.79 -33.63
CA LYS A 17 -28.76 8.34 -33.33
C LYS A 17 -27.60 7.39 -33.59
N THR A 18 -27.85 6.08 -33.77
CA THR A 18 -26.80 5.06 -33.99
C THR A 18 -26.84 4.40 -35.38
N GLY A 19 -27.80 4.75 -36.23
CA GLY A 19 -27.96 4.12 -37.55
C GLY A 19 -28.44 2.66 -37.49
N THR A 20 -29.19 2.28 -36.44
CA THR A 20 -29.64 0.90 -36.20
C THR A 20 -31.17 0.75 -36.23
N SER A 21 -31.71 -0.43 -35.90
CA SER A 21 -33.16 -0.68 -35.84
C SER A 21 -33.71 -0.57 -34.40
N PRO A 22 -34.88 0.06 -34.18
CA PRO A 22 -35.53 0.10 -32.86
C PRO A 22 -35.84 -1.30 -32.29
N ASP A 23 -36.01 -2.31 -33.14
CA ASP A 23 -36.31 -3.67 -32.69
C ASP A 23 -35.13 -4.33 -31.97
N ASP A 24 -33.89 -3.98 -32.31
CA ASP A 24 -32.67 -4.52 -31.68
C ASP A 24 -32.30 -3.85 -30.34
N TRP A 25 -33.04 -2.82 -29.92
CA TRP A 25 -32.84 -2.10 -28.66
C TRP A 25 -33.75 -2.56 -27.52
N TYR A 26 -33.17 -2.83 -26.36
CA TYR A 26 -33.87 -3.31 -25.16
C TYR A 26 -33.55 -2.45 -23.94
N CYS A 27 -34.58 -1.88 -23.32
CA CYS A 27 -34.43 -1.04 -22.13
C CYS A 27 -34.21 -1.88 -20.85
N VAL A 28 -33.24 -1.49 -20.03
CA VAL A 28 -32.89 -2.11 -18.74
C VAL A 28 -32.94 -1.09 -17.60
N TYR A 29 -33.20 -1.53 -16.37
CA TYR A 29 -33.25 -0.64 -15.19
C TYR A 29 -31.85 -0.13 -14.81
N ARG A 30 -30.81 -0.95 -14.99
CA ARG A 30 -29.40 -0.55 -14.94
C ARG A 30 -28.61 -1.25 -16.05
N ALA A 31 -27.63 -0.56 -16.64
CA ALA A 31 -26.75 -1.10 -17.70
C ALA A 31 -26.11 -2.48 -17.34
N ARG A 32 -25.54 -2.57 -16.13
CA ARG A 32 -24.99 -3.79 -15.51
C ARG A 32 -25.96 -4.98 -15.44
N GLU A 33 -27.27 -4.75 -15.33
CA GLU A 33 -28.28 -5.82 -15.38
C GLU A 33 -28.46 -6.34 -16.81
N GLY A 34 -28.33 -5.47 -17.81
CA GLY A 34 -28.27 -5.86 -19.22
C GLY A 34 -27.01 -6.67 -19.54
N MET A 35 -25.84 -6.22 -19.06
CA MET A 35 -24.59 -6.99 -19.15
C MET A 35 -24.72 -8.37 -18.50
N GLN A 36 -25.43 -8.49 -17.37
CA GLN A 36 -25.65 -9.78 -16.71
C GLN A 36 -26.41 -10.75 -17.61
N VAL A 37 -27.50 -10.30 -18.26
CA VAL A 37 -28.26 -11.12 -19.21
C VAL A 37 -27.37 -11.57 -20.39
N VAL A 38 -26.52 -10.68 -20.91
CA VAL A 38 -25.55 -11.01 -21.96
C VAL A 38 -24.57 -12.08 -21.48
N PHE A 39 -23.88 -11.88 -20.36
CA PHE A 39 -22.88 -12.84 -19.87
C PHE A 39 -23.48 -14.18 -19.42
N GLU A 40 -24.69 -14.20 -18.84
CA GLU A 40 -25.40 -15.45 -18.53
C GLU A 40 -25.72 -16.26 -19.80
N SER A 41 -26.10 -15.59 -20.88
CA SER A 41 -26.39 -16.22 -22.18
C SER A 41 -25.09 -16.73 -22.84
N ILE A 42 -24.01 -15.95 -22.77
CA ILE A 42 -22.67 -16.38 -23.20
C ILE A 42 -22.23 -17.61 -22.41
N ARG A 43 -22.36 -17.61 -21.08
CA ARG A 43 -22.03 -18.77 -20.24
C ARG A 43 -22.87 -20.00 -20.58
N ALA A 44 -24.15 -19.83 -20.93
CA ALA A 44 -25.07 -20.91 -21.24
C ALA A 44 -24.73 -21.63 -22.56
N HIS A 45 -24.34 -20.89 -23.60
CA HIS A 45 -24.09 -21.43 -24.94
C HIS A 45 -22.60 -21.66 -25.25
N GLU A 46 -21.70 -20.81 -24.76
CA GLU A 46 -20.24 -20.91 -24.98
C GLU A 46 -19.51 -21.66 -23.85
N GLY A 47 -20.21 -21.95 -22.75
CA GLY A 47 -19.68 -22.65 -21.59
C GLY A 47 -18.76 -21.79 -20.71
N SER A 48 -17.96 -22.46 -19.87
CA SER A 48 -17.01 -21.76 -18.99
C SER A 48 -15.88 -21.10 -19.76
N GLY A 49 -15.39 -19.98 -19.22
CA GLY A 49 -14.19 -19.32 -19.68
C GLY A 49 -14.01 -17.93 -19.09
N GLU A 50 -13.17 -17.15 -19.78
CA GLU A 50 -12.66 -15.86 -19.36
C GLU A 50 -13.37 -14.72 -20.10
N VAL A 51 -13.46 -13.56 -19.45
CA VAL A 51 -13.88 -12.30 -20.07
C VAL A 51 -12.78 -11.27 -19.82
N LEU A 52 -12.18 -10.79 -20.90
CA LEU A 52 -11.16 -9.75 -20.84
C LEU A 52 -11.81 -8.38 -20.60
N THR A 53 -11.32 -7.66 -19.61
CA THR A 53 -11.72 -6.28 -19.28
C THR A 53 -10.50 -5.50 -18.79
N GLN A 54 -10.69 -4.26 -18.34
CA GLN A 54 -9.62 -3.37 -17.85
C GLN A 54 -9.80 -3.01 -16.38
N LEU A 55 -8.72 -2.61 -15.69
CA LEU A 55 -8.77 -2.18 -14.28
C LEU A 55 -9.24 -0.72 -14.14
N LEU A 56 -9.04 0.09 -15.18
CA LEU A 56 -9.57 1.45 -15.35
C LEU A 56 -11.07 1.41 -15.72
N THR A 57 -11.89 0.87 -14.81
CA THR A 57 -13.35 0.74 -14.94
C THR A 57 -14.03 0.86 -13.56
N CYS A 58 -15.36 0.87 -13.55
CA CYS A 58 -16.15 0.74 -12.33
C CYS A 58 -16.26 -0.74 -11.94
N CYS A 59 -16.10 -1.09 -10.65
CA CYS A 59 -16.28 -2.47 -10.19
C CYS A 59 -17.61 -3.10 -10.65
N THR A 60 -18.66 -2.28 -10.77
CA THR A 60 -20.01 -2.68 -11.18
C THR A 60 -20.14 -3.09 -12.65
N ALA A 61 -19.14 -2.81 -13.50
CA ALA A 61 -19.02 -3.35 -14.86
C ALA A 61 -18.43 -4.78 -14.88
N VAL A 62 -17.73 -5.17 -13.81
CA VAL A 62 -17.14 -6.51 -13.64
C VAL A 62 -18.11 -7.48 -12.94
N ASN A 63 -18.95 -7.00 -12.01
CA ASN A 63 -19.94 -7.83 -11.31
C ASN A 63 -20.82 -8.71 -12.23
N PRO A 64 -21.28 -8.26 -13.41
CA PRO A 64 -22.03 -9.09 -14.34
C PRO A 64 -21.28 -10.33 -14.84
N ILE A 65 -19.96 -10.23 -15.01
CA ILE A 65 -19.07 -11.35 -15.40
C ILE A 65 -19.05 -12.38 -14.27
N ILE A 66 -18.83 -11.92 -13.03
CA ILE A 66 -18.75 -12.74 -11.82
C ILE A 66 -20.11 -13.42 -11.54
N ALA A 67 -21.21 -12.68 -11.65
CA ALA A 67 -22.56 -13.17 -11.44
C ALA A 67 -22.97 -14.25 -12.44
N ALA A 68 -22.53 -14.14 -13.70
CA ALA A 68 -22.69 -15.19 -14.71
C ALA A 68 -21.77 -16.41 -14.49
N GLY A 69 -20.89 -16.39 -13.49
CA GLY A 69 -19.91 -17.45 -13.26
C GLY A 69 -18.82 -17.52 -14.33
N LEU A 70 -18.56 -16.43 -15.04
CA LEU A 70 -17.39 -16.28 -15.92
C LEU A 70 -16.20 -15.70 -15.13
N ILE A 71 -15.00 -15.84 -15.68
CA ILE A 71 -13.76 -15.42 -15.01
C ILE A 71 -13.34 -14.05 -15.56
N PRO A 72 -13.36 -12.97 -14.76
CA PRO A 72 -12.75 -11.71 -15.20
C PRO A 72 -11.22 -11.88 -15.30
N VAL A 73 -10.65 -11.39 -16.39
CA VAL A 73 -9.21 -11.26 -16.60
C VAL A 73 -8.89 -9.86 -17.12
N TYR A 74 -7.69 -9.35 -16.85
CA TYR A 74 -7.37 -7.94 -17.05
C TYR A 74 -6.29 -7.73 -18.10
N GLY A 75 -6.59 -6.94 -19.13
CA GLY A 75 -5.65 -6.50 -20.15
C GLY A 75 -5.09 -5.10 -19.87
N ASP A 76 -3.93 -4.79 -20.46
CA ASP A 76 -3.41 -3.43 -20.47
C ASP A 76 -4.24 -2.52 -21.39
N ILE A 77 -4.19 -1.22 -21.12
CA ILE A 77 -4.90 -0.20 -21.91
C ILE A 77 -3.94 0.57 -22.82
N SER A 78 -4.46 1.16 -23.88
CA SER A 78 -3.72 2.06 -24.77
C SER A 78 -3.55 3.43 -24.09
N ARG A 79 -2.38 4.05 -24.30
CA ARG A 79 -2.08 5.42 -23.86
C ARG A 79 -2.89 6.47 -24.63
N ASP A 80 -3.37 6.10 -25.81
CA ASP A 80 -4.05 6.98 -26.74
C ASP A 80 -5.56 7.06 -26.46
N THR A 81 -6.17 5.97 -25.97
CA THR A 81 -7.63 5.81 -25.84
C THR A 81 -8.15 5.62 -24.41
N ALA A 82 -7.29 5.21 -23.46
CA ALA A 82 -7.68 4.69 -22.14
C ALA A 82 -8.61 3.44 -22.18
N SER A 83 -8.66 2.75 -23.32
CA SER A 83 -9.39 1.50 -23.55
C SER A 83 -8.39 0.34 -23.77
N LEU A 84 -8.85 -0.92 -23.70
CA LEU A 84 -8.01 -2.10 -23.97
C LEU A 84 -7.20 -1.96 -25.27
N ASP A 85 -5.89 -2.26 -25.20
CA ASP A 85 -5.00 -2.16 -26.36
C ASP A 85 -5.18 -3.37 -27.31
N PRO A 86 -5.64 -3.16 -28.57
CA PRO A 86 -5.85 -4.26 -29.53
C PRO A 86 -4.58 -5.05 -29.85
N ARG A 87 -3.40 -4.43 -29.69
CA ARG A 87 -2.09 -5.02 -30.01
C ARG A 87 -1.57 -5.92 -28.87
N ARG A 88 -2.28 -5.99 -27.74
CA ARG A 88 -1.83 -6.64 -26.50
C ARG A 88 -2.86 -7.61 -25.90
N LEU A 89 -3.84 -8.03 -26.71
CA LEU A 89 -4.81 -9.05 -26.30
C LEU A 89 -4.13 -10.40 -26.01
N PRO A 90 -4.55 -11.16 -24.98
CA PRO A 90 -3.97 -12.45 -24.66
C PRO A 90 -4.44 -13.53 -25.65
N GLU A 91 -3.51 -14.35 -26.13
CA GLU A 91 -3.82 -15.58 -26.85
C GLU A 91 -4.37 -16.63 -25.87
N SER A 92 -5.69 -16.62 -25.65
CA SER A 92 -6.37 -17.54 -24.74
C SER A 92 -7.53 -18.26 -25.42
N THR A 93 -7.47 -19.59 -25.46
CA THR A 93 -8.58 -20.45 -25.93
C THR A 93 -9.74 -20.54 -24.95
N SER A 94 -9.59 -20.03 -23.72
CA SER A 94 -10.67 -19.90 -22.74
C SER A 94 -11.42 -18.57 -22.85
N LEU A 95 -10.96 -17.63 -23.67
CA LEU A 95 -11.60 -16.33 -23.84
C LEU A 95 -12.99 -16.48 -24.51
N ARG A 96 -14.04 -16.04 -23.81
CA ARG A 96 -15.43 -16.05 -24.30
C ARG A 96 -15.90 -14.70 -24.76
N ALA A 97 -15.41 -13.64 -24.11
CA ALA A 97 -15.75 -12.27 -24.48
C ALA A 97 -14.66 -11.26 -24.10
N ILE A 98 -14.75 -10.07 -24.70
CA ILE A 98 -13.97 -8.89 -24.37
C ILE A 98 -14.93 -7.73 -24.10
N VAL A 99 -14.66 -6.95 -23.06
CA VAL A 99 -15.37 -5.71 -22.75
C VAL A 99 -14.57 -4.52 -23.30
N LEU A 100 -15.02 -3.98 -24.43
CA LEU A 100 -14.49 -2.75 -25.01
C LEU A 100 -15.18 -1.55 -24.34
N GLN A 101 -14.55 -0.96 -23.33
CA GLN A 101 -15.09 0.23 -22.67
C GLN A 101 -14.59 1.52 -23.34
N HIS A 102 -15.51 2.39 -23.74
CA HIS A 102 -15.18 3.75 -24.20
C HIS A 102 -14.96 4.66 -22.99
N THR A 103 -13.76 4.60 -22.42
CA THR A 103 -13.43 5.25 -21.14
C THR A 103 -13.52 6.77 -21.28
N TYR A 104 -14.18 7.43 -20.33
CA TYR A 104 -14.57 8.85 -20.37
C TYR A 104 -15.42 9.30 -21.58
N GLY A 105 -15.81 8.37 -22.46
CA GLY A 105 -16.47 8.64 -23.73
C GLY A 105 -15.50 8.85 -24.89
N ILE A 106 -14.21 8.52 -24.74
CA ILE A 106 -13.26 8.47 -25.85
C ILE A 106 -13.63 7.27 -26.71
N VAL A 107 -13.95 7.52 -27.98
CA VAL A 107 -14.21 6.48 -28.99
C VAL A 107 -13.14 6.63 -30.08
N ASP A 108 -12.30 5.61 -30.22
CA ASP A 108 -11.39 5.45 -31.34
C ASP A 108 -11.97 4.38 -32.28
N ALA A 109 -12.46 4.80 -33.45
CA ALA A 109 -13.04 3.86 -34.41
C ALA A 109 -11.99 2.91 -35.01
N SER A 110 -10.71 3.29 -35.09
CA SER A 110 -9.65 2.41 -35.64
C SER A 110 -9.26 1.32 -34.65
N ASP A 111 -8.82 1.69 -33.44
CA ASP A 111 -8.42 0.74 -32.40
C ASP A 111 -9.59 -0.18 -32.02
N SER A 112 -10.83 0.33 -31.99
CA SER A 112 -12.04 -0.48 -31.75
C SER A 112 -12.26 -1.54 -32.82
N ARG A 113 -12.05 -1.22 -34.09
CA ARG A 113 -12.19 -2.18 -35.21
C ARG A 113 -11.08 -3.21 -35.24
N ASP A 114 -9.87 -2.83 -34.85
CA ASP A 114 -8.76 -3.78 -34.67
C ASP A 114 -9.03 -4.72 -33.50
N LEU A 115 -9.52 -4.20 -32.37
CA LEU A 115 -9.91 -5.02 -31.21
C LEU A 115 -11.04 -5.99 -31.55
N VAL A 116 -12.09 -5.54 -32.25
CA VAL A 116 -13.19 -6.41 -32.68
C VAL A 116 -12.72 -7.51 -33.62
N ARG A 117 -11.92 -7.18 -34.64
CA ARG A 117 -11.36 -8.18 -35.57
C ARG A 117 -10.48 -9.19 -34.85
N ALA A 118 -9.64 -8.75 -33.92
CA ALA A 118 -8.79 -9.63 -33.14
C ALA A 118 -9.62 -10.53 -32.19
N ALA A 119 -10.61 -9.98 -31.48
CA ALA A 119 -11.54 -10.73 -30.63
C ALA A 119 -12.28 -11.83 -31.41
N HIS A 120 -12.85 -11.48 -32.57
CA HIS A 120 -13.55 -12.42 -33.45
C HIS A 120 -12.62 -13.50 -34.00
N SER A 121 -11.35 -13.19 -34.29
CA SER A 121 -10.35 -14.18 -34.70
C SER A 121 -10.00 -15.20 -33.61
N LEU A 122 -10.10 -14.80 -32.34
CA LEU A 122 -9.98 -15.67 -31.16
C LEU A 122 -11.31 -16.40 -30.82
N GLY A 123 -12.39 -16.13 -31.55
CA GLY A 123 -13.72 -16.66 -31.27
C GLY A 123 -14.42 -16.04 -30.06
N ALA A 124 -13.93 -14.91 -29.55
CA ALA A 124 -14.53 -14.17 -28.44
C ALA A 124 -15.59 -13.17 -28.94
N LEU A 125 -16.63 -12.93 -28.13
CA LEU A 125 -17.65 -11.91 -28.37
C LEU A 125 -17.23 -10.54 -27.83
N VAL A 126 -17.62 -9.43 -28.45
CA VAL A 126 -17.31 -8.08 -27.98
C VAL A 126 -18.54 -7.39 -27.41
N ILE A 127 -18.50 -7.13 -26.10
CA ILE A 127 -19.44 -6.27 -25.41
C ILE A 127 -18.83 -4.88 -25.37
N GLU A 128 -19.44 -3.94 -26.07
CA GLU A 128 -19.07 -2.54 -26.02
C GLU A 128 -19.76 -1.86 -24.82
N ASP A 129 -18.98 -1.29 -23.90
CA ASP A 129 -19.49 -0.48 -22.79
C ASP A 129 -19.41 1.01 -23.12
N CYS A 130 -20.56 1.51 -23.58
CA CYS A 130 -20.84 2.90 -23.92
C CYS A 130 -21.44 3.68 -22.73
N ALA A 131 -21.24 3.25 -21.48
CA ALA A 131 -21.79 3.94 -20.31
C ALA A 131 -21.29 5.39 -20.13
N HIS A 132 -20.22 5.80 -20.81
CA HIS A 132 -19.72 7.19 -20.84
C HIS A 132 -20.01 7.93 -22.15
N GLY A 133 -20.67 7.29 -23.11
CA GLY A 133 -20.99 7.84 -24.43
C GLY A 133 -22.33 7.28 -24.92
N VAL A 134 -23.44 7.77 -24.37
CA VAL A 134 -24.77 7.33 -24.82
C VAL A 134 -24.92 7.57 -26.34
N THR A 135 -25.48 6.61 -27.09
CA THR A 135 -25.57 6.67 -28.57
C THR A 135 -24.24 6.81 -29.34
N ARG A 136 -23.07 6.73 -28.68
CA ARG A 136 -21.76 6.79 -29.33
C ARG A 136 -21.09 5.41 -29.31
N MET A 137 -21.22 4.70 -30.42
CA MET A 137 -20.68 3.36 -30.67
C MET A 137 -19.50 3.45 -31.65
N ALA A 138 -18.59 2.49 -31.62
CA ALA A 138 -17.58 2.33 -32.66
C ALA A 138 -18.21 1.76 -33.94
N THR A 139 -17.89 2.36 -35.08
CA THR A 139 -18.45 1.99 -36.40
C THR A 139 -17.37 1.66 -37.42
N ASP A 140 -17.74 0.94 -38.47
CA ASP A 140 -16.95 0.77 -39.70
C ASP A 140 -16.92 2.06 -40.55
N GLU A 141 -16.20 2.01 -41.68
CA GLU A 141 -16.14 3.08 -42.68
C GLU A 141 -17.50 3.40 -43.33
N GLN A 142 -18.52 2.56 -43.13
CA GLN A 142 -19.90 2.77 -43.61
C GLN A 142 -20.81 3.33 -42.52
N GLY A 143 -20.32 3.50 -41.28
CA GLY A 143 -21.10 3.97 -40.14
C GLY A 143 -21.91 2.86 -39.45
N VAL A 144 -21.64 1.59 -39.73
CA VAL A 144 -22.34 0.45 -39.09
C VAL A 144 -21.61 0.06 -37.80
N PRO A 145 -22.30 -0.11 -36.65
CA PRO A 145 -21.66 -0.51 -35.40
C PRO A 145 -21.02 -1.90 -35.46
N VAL A 146 -19.80 -2.02 -34.93
CA VAL A 146 -18.96 -3.23 -35.12
C VAL A 146 -19.03 -4.25 -33.99
N ALA A 147 -19.51 -3.87 -32.81
CA ALA A 147 -19.58 -4.76 -31.64
C ALA A 147 -20.73 -5.78 -31.74
N ASP A 148 -20.64 -6.85 -30.94
CA ASP A 148 -21.66 -7.90 -30.86
C ASP A 148 -22.87 -7.46 -30.00
N PHE A 149 -22.58 -6.72 -28.93
CA PHE A 149 -23.54 -6.07 -28.04
C PHE A 149 -23.03 -4.68 -27.69
N SER A 150 -23.92 -3.70 -27.49
CA SER A 150 -23.54 -2.40 -26.95
C SER A 150 -24.42 -2.01 -25.76
N ILE A 151 -23.78 -1.47 -24.73
CA ILE A 151 -24.35 -1.25 -23.40
C ILE A 151 -24.32 0.25 -23.09
N HIS A 152 -25.49 0.85 -22.90
CA HIS A 152 -25.60 2.28 -22.56
C HIS A 152 -26.21 2.46 -21.18
N SER A 153 -25.64 3.37 -20.39
CA SER A 153 -26.08 3.69 -19.04
C SER A 153 -26.74 5.06 -18.99
N PHE A 154 -27.96 5.09 -18.45
CA PHE A 154 -28.70 6.32 -18.10
C PHE A 154 -28.65 6.51 -16.57
N GLY A 155 -27.51 6.17 -15.99
CA GLY A 155 -27.30 6.07 -14.55
C GLY A 155 -27.00 7.40 -13.85
N VAL A 156 -26.47 7.29 -12.63
CA VAL A 156 -25.91 8.41 -11.89
C VAL A 156 -24.56 8.81 -12.50
N GLU A 157 -24.25 10.11 -12.54
CA GLU A 157 -22.99 10.65 -13.09
C GLU A 157 -22.72 10.26 -14.56
N LYS A 158 -23.77 10.04 -15.36
CA LYS A 158 -23.69 9.85 -16.81
C LYS A 158 -24.23 11.10 -17.55
N ILE A 159 -24.01 11.15 -18.86
CA ILE A 159 -24.45 12.24 -19.76
C ILE A 159 -25.95 12.53 -19.58
N LEU A 160 -26.80 11.50 -19.66
CA LEU A 160 -28.22 11.67 -19.37
C LEU A 160 -28.42 11.81 -17.85
N HIS A 161 -28.96 12.94 -17.42
CA HIS A 161 -29.21 13.28 -16.01
C HIS A 161 -30.44 12.55 -15.41
N THR A 162 -30.57 11.25 -15.70
CA THR A 162 -31.75 10.41 -15.47
C THR A 162 -31.61 9.44 -14.31
N GLN A 163 -30.41 9.31 -13.69
CA GLN A 163 -30.08 8.54 -12.47
C GLN A 163 -30.23 7.01 -12.58
N PHE A 164 -31.23 6.52 -13.30
CA PHE A 164 -31.58 5.12 -13.47
C PHE A 164 -32.11 4.91 -14.88
N GLY A 165 -31.88 3.70 -15.40
CA GLY A 165 -32.11 3.33 -16.79
C GLY A 165 -30.82 2.91 -17.50
N GLY A 166 -31.01 2.23 -18.62
CA GLY A 166 -29.99 1.89 -19.59
C GLY A 166 -30.65 1.22 -20.79
N ALA A 167 -29.85 0.94 -21.81
CA ALA A 167 -30.29 0.17 -22.97
C ALA A 167 -29.19 -0.79 -23.41
N VAL A 168 -29.60 -1.92 -23.97
CA VAL A 168 -28.74 -2.91 -24.61
C VAL A 168 -29.14 -2.97 -26.09
N TRP A 169 -28.17 -2.82 -26.97
CA TRP A 169 -28.29 -3.17 -28.38
C TRP A 169 -27.76 -4.58 -28.61
N VAL A 170 -28.46 -5.36 -29.44
CA VAL A 170 -28.06 -6.72 -29.84
C VAL A 170 -27.85 -6.74 -31.35
N ASN A 171 -26.63 -6.97 -31.81
CA ASN A 171 -26.31 -6.88 -33.22
C ASN A 171 -27.17 -7.86 -34.07
N PRO A 172 -27.93 -7.40 -35.10
CA PRO A 172 -28.68 -8.28 -35.98
C PRO A 172 -27.78 -9.23 -36.79
N GLY A 173 -26.53 -8.84 -37.05
CA GLY A 173 -25.51 -9.64 -37.73
C GLY A 173 -24.68 -10.56 -36.84
N LEU A 174 -25.02 -10.73 -35.55
CA LEU A 174 -24.25 -11.56 -34.61
C LEU A 174 -24.00 -12.98 -35.16
N SER A 175 -22.73 -13.37 -35.29
CA SER A 175 -22.33 -14.70 -35.79
C SER A 175 -22.82 -15.84 -34.90
N LYS A 176 -22.84 -15.64 -33.57
CA LYS A 176 -23.27 -16.65 -32.59
C LYS A 176 -24.79 -16.64 -32.37
N GLY A 177 -25.53 -17.02 -33.41
CA GLY A 177 -26.99 -16.92 -33.47
C GLY A 177 -27.81 -17.63 -32.37
N GLU A 178 -27.21 -18.47 -31.52
CA GLU A 178 -27.87 -18.97 -30.30
C GLU A 178 -27.85 -17.95 -29.17
N VAL A 179 -26.66 -17.39 -28.85
CA VAL A 179 -26.47 -16.34 -27.86
C VAL A 179 -27.37 -15.13 -28.19
N ALA A 180 -27.40 -14.72 -29.46
CA ALA A 180 -28.29 -13.63 -29.91
C ALA A 180 -29.77 -13.89 -29.59
N ARG A 181 -30.26 -15.11 -29.78
CA ARG A 181 -31.66 -15.45 -29.53
C ARG A 181 -31.97 -15.46 -28.03
N ASP A 182 -31.15 -16.13 -27.23
CA ASP A 182 -31.34 -16.19 -25.77
C ASP A 182 -31.28 -14.78 -25.14
N VAL A 183 -30.33 -13.94 -25.55
CA VAL A 183 -30.25 -12.54 -25.10
C VAL A 183 -31.52 -11.74 -25.49
N ARG A 184 -31.97 -11.81 -26.74
CA ARG A 184 -33.19 -11.10 -27.20
C ARG A 184 -34.44 -11.55 -26.44
N ASP A 185 -34.60 -12.87 -26.24
CA ASP A 185 -35.74 -13.45 -25.54
C ASP A 185 -35.74 -13.05 -24.06
N ARG A 186 -34.59 -13.16 -23.37
CA ARG A 186 -34.45 -12.76 -21.95
C ARG A 186 -34.66 -11.26 -21.74
N LEU A 187 -33.98 -10.41 -22.51
CA LEU A 187 -34.09 -8.95 -22.40
C LEU A 187 -35.53 -8.47 -22.68
N GLY A 188 -36.20 -9.06 -23.66
CA GLY A 188 -37.59 -8.73 -23.98
C GLY A 188 -38.64 -9.34 -23.04
N ALA A 189 -38.27 -10.35 -22.24
CA ALA A 189 -39.09 -10.93 -21.18
C ALA A 189 -38.94 -10.25 -19.82
N LEU A 190 -38.03 -9.26 -19.68
CA LEU A 190 -37.79 -8.57 -18.41
C LEU A 190 -39.05 -7.93 -17.81
N ARG A 191 -39.18 -8.06 -16.49
CA ARG A 191 -40.27 -7.43 -15.74
C ARG A 191 -39.93 -5.97 -15.44
N PRO A 192 -40.90 -5.04 -15.48
CA PRO A 192 -40.65 -3.65 -15.15
C PRO A 192 -40.36 -3.48 -13.66
N ALA A 193 -39.47 -2.54 -13.33
CA ALA A 193 -39.12 -2.20 -11.95
C ALA A 193 -40.37 -1.87 -11.11
N GLY A 194 -40.49 -2.53 -9.96
CA GLY A 194 -41.69 -2.42 -9.10
C GLY A 194 -41.95 -1.01 -8.57
N ALA A 195 -43.17 -0.78 -8.07
CA ALA A 195 -43.59 0.51 -7.50
C ALA A 195 -42.66 1.01 -6.39
N TYR A 196 -42.06 0.10 -5.61
CA TYR A 196 -41.10 0.40 -4.55
C TYR A 196 -39.82 1.09 -5.08
N LEU A 197 -39.08 0.42 -5.97
CA LEU A 197 -37.87 0.98 -6.59
C LEU A 197 -38.18 2.26 -7.38
N THR A 198 -39.33 2.28 -8.06
CA THR A 198 -39.84 3.46 -8.77
C THR A 198 -40.13 4.66 -7.84
N GLY A 199 -40.50 4.39 -6.58
CA GLY A 199 -40.61 5.38 -5.52
C GLY A 199 -39.25 5.93 -5.08
N LEU A 200 -38.28 5.04 -4.82
CA LEU A 200 -36.93 5.40 -4.38
C LEU A 200 -36.17 6.28 -5.39
N THR A 201 -36.41 6.13 -6.70
CA THR A 201 -35.83 7.05 -7.70
C THR A 201 -36.20 8.52 -7.46
N GLY A 202 -37.33 8.80 -6.80
CA GLY A 202 -37.75 10.15 -6.42
C GLY A 202 -37.05 10.70 -5.17
N THR A 203 -36.54 9.84 -4.27
CA THR A 203 -35.87 10.24 -3.03
C THR A 203 -34.34 10.33 -3.17
N PHE A 204 -33.78 9.81 -4.27
CA PHE A 204 -32.33 9.75 -4.52
C PHE A 204 -31.62 11.12 -4.36
N LEU A 205 -32.13 12.17 -5.04
CA LEU A 205 -31.55 13.52 -4.94
C LEU A 205 -31.71 14.15 -3.55
N PHE A 206 -32.82 13.86 -2.86
CA PHE A 206 -33.05 14.32 -1.50
C PHE A 206 -32.00 13.71 -0.56
N TRP A 207 -31.81 12.40 -0.61
CA TRP A 207 -30.83 11.71 0.22
C TRP A 207 -29.39 12.11 -0.09
N ASN A 208 -29.00 12.24 -1.37
CA ASN A 208 -27.67 12.75 -1.70
C ASN A 208 -27.46 14.19 -1.22
N ARG A 209 -28.48 15.06 -1.29
CA ARG A 209 -28.40 16.40 -0.69
C ARG A 209 -28.18 16.32 0.82
N VAL A 210 -28.92 15.46 1.52
CA VAL A 210 -28.73 15.22 2.97
C VAL A 210 -27.31 14.73 3.26
N PHE A 211 -26.80 13.73 2.53
CA PHE A 211 -25.45 13.19 2.76
C PHE A 211 -24.35 14.22 2.47
N ASN A 212 -24.52 15.08 1.45
CA ASN A 212 -23.55 16.10 1.09
C ASN A 212 -23.51 17.30 2.06
N HIS A 213 -24.58 17.52 2.85
CA HIS A 213 -24.64 18.61 3.85
C HIS A 213 -24.31 18.13 5.28
N LEU A 214 -24.05 16.84 5.48
CA LEU A 214 -23.69 16.27 6.78
C LEU A 214 -22.17 16.01 6.88
N PRO A 215 -21.54 16.25 8.04
CA PRO A 215 -20.16 15.86 8.27
C PRO A 215 -19.93 14.38 7.98
N GLY A 216 -18.81 14.02 7.35
CA GLY A 216 -18.57 12.65 6.86
C GLY A 216 -18.64 11.55 7.92
N CYS A 217 -18.34 11.87 9.19
CA CYS A 217 -18.50 10.97 10.34
C CYS A 217 -19.98 10.66 10.68
N VAL A 218 -20.92 11.52 10.29
CA VAL A 218 -22.37 11.33 10.44
C VAL A 218 -22.99 10.80 9.15
N ALA A 219 -22.60 11.36 8.00
CA ALA A 219 -23.14 11.00 6.68
C ALA A 219 -22.90 9.51 6.33
N ARG A 220 -21.71 8.96 6.64
CA ARG A 220 -21.36 7.56 6.35
C ARG A 220 -22.21 6.54 7.14
N PRO A 221 -22.30 6.58 8.48
CA PRO A 221 -23.17 5.65 9.21
C PRO A 221 -24.65 5.88 8.88
N LEU A 222 -25.10 7.13 8.69
CA LEU A 222 -26.48 7.40 8.26
C LEU A 222 -26.79 6.77 6.90
N ARG A 223 -25.92 6.95 5.89
CA ARG A 223 -26.10 6.34 4.56
C ARG A 223 -26.17 4.81 4.65
N ARG A 224 -25.36 4.17 5.50
CA ARG A 224 -25.45 2.72 5.76
C ARG A 224 -26.80 2.33 6.37
N VAL A 225 -27.27 3.03 7.41
CA VAL A 225 -28.57 2.74 8.06
C VAL A 225 -29.73 2.94 7.08
N VAL A 226 -29.76 4.03 6.32
CA VAL A 226 -30.82 4.34 5.35
C VAL A 226 -30.82 3.34 4.18
N THR A 227 -29.63 2.90 3.72
CA THR A 227 -29.50 1.85 2.70
C THR A 227 -29.95 0.49 3.24
N ALA A 228 -29.56 0.11 4.45
CA ALA A 228 -29.97 -1.15 5.09
C ALA A 228 -31.49 -1.20 5.37
N ALA A 229 -32.09 -0.06 5.73
CA ALA A 229 -33.54 0.13 5.82
C ALA A 229 -34.23 0.20 4.44
N ARG A 230 -33.48 0.08 3.34
CA ARG A 230 -33.91 0.18 1.93
C ARG A 230 -34.56 1.52 1.55
N LEU A 231 -34.40 2.56 2.37
CA LEU A 231 -34.96 3.89 2.15
C LEU A 231 -34.17 4.75 1.15
N PHE A 232 -32.98 4.28 0.76
CA PHE A 232 -32.10 4.88 -0.26
C PHE A 232 -31.45 3.77 -1.08
N GLU A 233 -31.45 3.96 -2.40
CA GLU A 233 -30.77 3.08 -3.36
C GLU A 233 -29.44 3.75 -3.78
N PRO A 234 -28.27 3.21 -3.40
CA PRO A 234 -26.99 3.82 -3.75
C PRO A 234 -26.65 3.64 -5.25
N ALA A 235 -25.73 4.47 -5.75
CA ALA A 235 -25.18 4.33 -7.10
C ALA A 235 -24.26 3.10 -7.24
N VAL A 236 -23.52 2.81 -6.17
CA VAL A 236 -22.73 1.58 -5.95
C VAL A 236 -22.94 1.15 -4.48
N SER A 237 -23.37 -0.08 -4.24
CA SER A 237 -23.59 -0.65 -2.91
C SER A 237 -22.32 -1.32 -2.34
N ASP A 238 -22.28 -1.56 -1.02
CA ASP A 238 -21.17 -2.33 -0.42
C ASP A 238 -21.23 -3.82 -0.87
N ALA A 239 -22.41 -4.36 -1.23
CA ALA A 239 -22.54 -5.70 -1.82
C ALA A 239 -21.98 -5.75 -3.24
N GLU A 240 -22.24 -4.71 -4.05
CA GLU A 240 -21.61 -4.56 -5.35
C GLU A 240 -20.09 -4.54 -5.24
N ARG A 241 -19.52 -3.88 -4.22
CA ARG A 241 -18.06 -3.85 -4.02
C ARG A 241 -17.47 -5.19 -3.53
N MET A 242 -18.32 -6.19 -3.27
CA MET A 242 -17.96 -7.59 -2.99
C MET A 242 -18.32 -8.53 -4.16
N GLY A 243 -18.52 -7.99 -5.38
CA GLY A 243 -18.76 -8.77 -6.60
C GLY A 243 -20.21 -9.21 -6.81
N GLN A 244 -21.16 -8.69 -6.02
CA GLN A 244 -22.56 -9.12 -6.04
C GLN A 244 -23.45 -8.21 -6.92
N MET A 245 -24.65 -8.70 -7.23
CA MET A 245 -25.72 -7.93 -7.89
C MET A 245 -26.88 -7.74 -6.91
N ASP A 246 -27.37 -6.50 -6.74
CA ASP A 246 -28.37 -6.18 -5.71
C ASP A 246 -29.77 -6.72 -6.05
N HIS A 247 -30.10 -6.79 -7.35
CA HIS A 247 -31.41 -7.17 -7.88
C HIS A 247 -31.23 -8.08 -9.10
N ALA A 248 -32.25 -8.90 -9.39
CA ALA A 248 -32.33 -9.59 -10.67
C ALA A 248 -32.63 -8.58 -11.81
N PRO A 249 -32.21 -8.85 -13.06
CA PRO A 249 -32.43 -7.93 -14.17
C PRO A 249 -33.89 -7.51 -14.37
N MET A 250 -34.10 -6.21 -14.59
CA MET A 250 -35.41 -5.60 -14.84
C MET A 250 -35.36 -4.60 -15.99
N ARG A 251 -36.52 -4.28 -16.56
CA ARG A 251 -36.69 -3.12 -17.46
C ARG A 251 -37.15 -1.89 -16.65
N PRO A 252 -36.91 -0.65 -17.11
CA PRO A 252 -37.33 0.55 -16.38
C PRO A 252 -38.86 0.60 -16.25
N SER A 253 -39.36 1.24 -15.20
CA SER A 253 -40.78 1.55 -15.08
C SER A 253 -41.13 2.76 -15.96
N GLU A 254 -42.41 2.88 -16.34
CA GLU A 254 -42.89 3.94 -17.24
C GLU A 254 -42.48 5.36 -16.80
N LYS A 255 -42.49 5.62 -15.48
CA LYS A 255 -42.02 6.89 -14.89
C LYS A 255 -40.54 7.17 -15.18
N ILE A 256 -39.70 6.13 -15.13
CA ILE A 256 -38.26 6.23 -15.46
C ILE A 256 -38.10 6.42 -16.96
N SER A 257 -38.77 5.60 -17.77
CA SER A 257 -38.71 5.70 -19.24
C SER A 257 -39.14 7.08 -19.75
N ARG A 258 -40.20 7.66 -19.21
CA ARG A 258 -40.63 9.03 -19.54
C ARG A 258 -39.58 10.09 -19.17
N ARG A 259 -38.88 9.93 -18.04
CA ARG A 259 -37.76 10.82 -17.66
C ARG A 259 -36.57 10.67 -18.60
N VAL A 260 -36.30 9.45 -19.08
CA VAL A 260 -35.24 9.20 -20.07
C VAL A 260 -35.58 9.83 -21.42
N VAL A 261 -36.82 9.69 -21.92
CA VAL A 261 -37.26 10.37 -23.16
C VAL A 261 -37.09 11.88 -23.05
N ALA A 262 -37.51 12.51 -21.94
CA ALA A 262 -37.33 13.95 -21.74
C ALA A 262 -35.84 14.36 -21.71
N ALA A 263 -34.96 13.57 -21.09
CA ALA A 263 -33.52 13.89 -21.05
C ALA A 263 -32.81 13.74 -22.42
N PHE A 264 -33.40 13.02 -23.37
CA PHE A 264 -32.88 12.97 -24.74
C PHE A 264 -33.14 14.26 -25.53
N GLU A 265 -34.09 15.11 -25.10
CA GLU A 265 -34.39 16.39 -25.77
C GLU A 265 -33.21 17.39 -25.65
N ASP A 266 -32.45 17.32 -24.56
CA ASP A 266 -31.29 18.18 -24.30
C ASP A 266 -29.94 17.58 -24.78
N LEU A 267 -29.91 16.31 -25.22
CA LEU A 267 -28.66 15.54 -25.42
C LEU A 267 -27.71 16.19 -26.43
N ASP A 268 -28.23 16.64 -27.57
CA ASP A 268 -27.38 17.22 -28.64
C ASP A 268 -26.78 18.56 -28.20
N SER A 269 -27.52 19.36 -27.42
CA SER A 269 -27.04 20.61 -26.82
C SER A 269 -25.95 20.37 -25.78
N ASP A 270 -26.11 19.35 -24.91
CA ASP A 270 -25.07 18.94 -23.96
C ASP A 270 -23.81 18.44 -24.68
N TYR A 271 -23.97 17.69 -25.77
CA TYR A 271 -22.86 17.25 -26.62
C TYR A 271 -22.11 18.39 -27.30
N GLU A 272 -22.80 19.34 -27.92
CA GLU A 272 -22.15 20.53 -28.45
C GLU A 272 -21.42 21.34 -27.36
N SER A 273 -22.04 21.47 -26.17
CA SER A 273 -21.46 22.18 -25.03
C SER A 273 -20.17 21.52 -24.53
N ARG A 274 -20.20 20.20 -24.31
CA ARG A 274 -19.02 19.41 -23.93
C ARG A 274 -17.94 19.46 -24.99
N SER A 275 -18.29 19.37 -26.27
CA SER A 275 -17.32 19.44 -27.38
C SER A 275 -16.59 20.79 -27.41
N ARG A 276 -17.28 21.91 -27.14
CA ARG A 276 -16.65 23.22 -26.97
C ARG A 276 -15.69 23.26 -25.76
N VAL A 277 -16.10 22.70 -24.62
CA VAL A 277 -15.24 22.63 -23.42
C VAL A 277 -14.01 21.72 -23.64
N VAL A 278 -14.17 20.57 -24.28
CA VAL A 278 -13.08 19.66 -24.67
C VAL A 278 -12.13 20.35 -25.65
N SER A 279 -12.64 21.13 -26.62
CA SER A 279 -11.79 21.95 -27.51
C SER A 279 -10.93 22.95 -26.74
N ILE A 280 -11.52 23.62 -25.74
CA ILE A 280 -10.83 24.60 -24.90
C ILE A 280 -9.74 23.93 -24.04
N TYR A 281 -10.03 22.79 -23.42
CA TYR A 281 -9.02 22.03 -22.67
C TYR A 281 -7.91 21.50 -23.56
N HIS A 282 -8.23 20.91 -24.71
CA HIS A 282 -7.22 20.43 -25.66
C HIS A 282 -6.27 21.56 -26.07
N GLN A 283 -6.81 22.71 -26.49
CA GLN A 283 -6.00 23.87 -26.89
C GLN A 283 -5.11 24.37 -25.74
N ALA A 284 -5.64 24.46 -24.53
CA ALA A 284 -4.89 24.94 -23.36
C ALA A 284 -3.77 23.97 -22.94
N PHE A 285 -4.04 22.67 -22.89
CA PHE A 285 -3.06 21.68 -22.43
C PHE A 285 -2.10 21.21 -23.53
N SER A 286 -2.39 21.49 -24.81
CA SER A 286 -1.49 21.18 -25.92
C SER A 286 -0.16 21.95 -25.79
N GLY A 287 0.89 21.22 -25.42
CA GLY A 287 2.24 21.77 -25.24
C GLY A 287 2.60 22.27 -23.83
N ILE A 288 1.73 22.07 -22.83
CA ILE A 288 2.11 22.32 -21.43
C ILE A 288 3.03 21.20 -20.94
N SER A 289 4.25 21.56 -20.53
CA SER A 289 5.21 20.63 -19.92
C SER A 289 4.62 20.02 -18.65
N GLY A 290 4.74 18.69 -18.50
CA GLY A 290 4.20 17.95 -17.35
C GLY A 290 2.73 17.50 -17.49
N VAL A 291 2.02 17.89 -18.55
CA VAL A 291 0.66 17.41 -18.86
C VAL A 291 0.63 16.55 -20.12
N GLY A 292 0.17 15.31 -19.98
CA GLY A 292 -0.15 14.41 -21.10
C GLY A 292 -1.65 14.42 -21.42
N SER A 293 -1.97 14.29 -22.71
CA SER A 293 -3.33 14.06 -23.24
C SER A 293 -3.45 12.64 -23.81
N PHE A 294 -4.69 12.21 -24.03
CA PHE A 294 -5.06 10.98 -24.74
C PHE A 294 -5.35 11.33 -26.20
N SER A 295 -4.43 10.99 -27.11
CA SER A 295 -4.44 11.47 -28.50
C SER A 295 -5.75 11.18 -29.26
N ALA A 296 -6.39 10.03 -29.01
CA ALA A 296 -7.65 9.66 -29.66
C ALA A 296 -8.85 10.48 -29.19
N ALA A 297 -8.75 11.20 -28.06
CA ALA A 297 -9.76 12.19 -27.65
C ALA A 297 -9.89 13.34 -28.66
N ASP A 298 -8.86 13.56 -29.48
CA ASP A 298 -8.67 14.74 -30.32
C ASP A 298 -8.74 14.42 -31.83
N GLU A 299 -8.54 13.16 -32.22
CA GLU A 299 -8.28 12.71 -33.62
C GLU A 299 -9.47 12.91 -34.59
N PHE A 300 -10.68 13.15 -34.09
CA PHE A 300 -11.90 13.36 -34.90
C PHE A 300 -12.57 14.73 -34.63
N GLY A 301 -11.80 15.69 -34.13
CA GLY A 301 -12.34 16.89 -33.49
C GLY A 301 -12.78 16.60 -32.05
N ALA A 302 -12.98 17.66 -31.27
CA ALA A 302 -13.23 17.54 -29.83
C ALA A 302 -14.49 16.71 -29.52
N GLN A 303 -14.29 15.48 -29.06
CA GLN A 303 -15.38 14.57 -28.74
C GLN A 303 -16.20 15.07 -27.54
N PRO A 304 -17.52 14.79 -27.45
CA PRO A 304 -18.35 15.17 -26.31
C PRO A 304 -18.10 14.25 -25.10
N LEU A 305 -16.92 14.38 -24.49
CA LEU A 305 -16.49 13.52 -23.38
C LEU A 305 -17.31 13.78 -22.11
N LEU A 306 -17.58 12.73 -21.33
CA LEU A 306 -18.25 12.83 -20.02
C LEU A 306 -17.36 13.52 -18.97
N LYS A 307 -16.04 13.30 -19.07
CA LYS A 307 -14.98 14.02 -18.36
C LYS A 307 -13.78 14.13 -19.29
N PHE A 308 -12.98 15.19 -19.17
CA PHE A 308 -11.76 15.35 -19.96
C PHE A 308 -10.56 14.83 -19.15
N PRO A 309 -9.89 13.72 -19.57
CA PRO A 309 -8.78 13.15 -18.82
C PRO A 309 -7.44 13.82 -19.17
N ILE A 310 -6.63 14.13 -18.16
CA ILE A 310 -5.23 14.56 -18.31
C ILE A 310 -4.31 13.72 -17.41
N LEU A 311 -3.06 13.53 -17.84
CA LEU A 311 -2.02 12.88 -17.05
C LEU A 311 -1.04 13.93 -16.53
N VAL A 312 -0.89 14.05 -15.22
CA VAL A 312 0.12 14.95 -14.60
C VAL A 312 1.36 14.18 -14.14
N GLU A 313 2.36 14.84 -13.56
CA GLU A 313 3.62 14.19 -13.18
C GLU A 313 3.48 13.17 -12.03
N GLY A 314 2.44 13.28 -11.19
CA GLY A 314 2.21 12.31 -10.12
C GLY A 314 0.90 12.48 -9.32
N PRO A 315 0.58 11.51 -8.44
CA PRO A 315 -0.68 11.45 -7.72
C PRO A 315 -0.93 12.63 -6.78
N MET A 316 0.13 13.26 -6.23
CA MET A 316 -0.01 14.46 -5.39
C MET A 316 -0.61 15.65 -6.15
N ILE A 317 -0.08 15.95 -7.34
CA ILE A 317 -0.56 17.02 -8.22
C ILE A 317 -2.00 16.71 -8.64
N ALA A 318 -2.26 15.44 -8.99
CA ALA A 318 -3.60 15.01 -9.37
C ALA A 318 -4.63 15.18 -8.23
N ASP A 319 -4.27 14.78 -7.01
CA ASP A 319 -5.08 14.96 -5.81
C ASP A 319 -5.23 16.45 -5.45
N ALA A 320 -4.25 17.31 -5.78
CA ALA A 320 -4.27 18.75 -5.52
C ALA A 320 -5.20 19.51 -6.49
N ILE A 321 -5.02 19.32 -7.81
CA ILE A 321 -5.91 19.86 -8.85
C ILE A 321 -7.37 19.45 -8.55
N THR A 322 -7.60 18.17 -8.26
CA THR A 322 -8.94 17.66 -7.92
C THR A 322 -9.56 18.43 -6.75
N ARG A 323 -8.80 18.67 -5.67
CA ARG A 323 -9.28 19.46 -4.51
C ARG A 323 -9.53 20.92 -4.89
N ALA A 324 -8.64 21.54 -5.65
CA ALA A 324 -8.74 22.94 -6.05
C ALA A 324 -9.96 23.18 -6.95
N CYS A 325 -10.18 22.33 -7.96
CA CYS A 325 -11.39 22.34 -8.79
C CYS A 325 -12.65 22.21 -7.92
N CYS A 326 -12.71 21.22 -7.02
CA CYS A 326 -13.85 21.03 -6.13
C CYS A 326 -14.08 22.23 -5.19
N ALA A 327 -13.02 22.84 -4.65
CA ALA A 327 -13.11 24.02 -3.78
C ALA A 327 -13.61 25.27 -4.55
N ALA A 328 -13.28 25.37 -5.84
CA ALA A 328 -13.80 26.39 -6.74
C ALA A 328 -15.22 26.09 -7.28
N GLY A 329 -15.85 24.99 -6.84
CA GLY A 329 -17.21 24.59 -7.25
C GLY A 329 -17.28 23.68 -8.49
N TYR A 330 -16.15 23.37 -9.12
CA TYR A 330 -16.05 22.49 -10.28
C TYR A 330 -15.88 21.04 -9.83
N TYR A 331 -16.98 20.31 -9.66
CA TYR A 331 -16.96 18.96 -9.11
C TYR A 331 -16.24 17.96 -10.02
N THR A 332 -15.13 17.42 -9.53
CA THR A 332 -14.39 16.36 -10.20
C THR A 332 -13.74 15.38 -9.23
N SER A 333 -13.10 14.34 -9.76
CA SER A 333 -12.40 13.33 -8.96
C SER A 333 -11.30 12.63 -9.74
N THR A 334 -10.43 11.93 -9.02
CA THR A 334 -9.52 10.91 -9.56
C THR A 334 -10.32 9.64 -9.87
N TRP A 335 -11.23 9.69 -10.84
CA TRP A 335 -12.06 8.53 -11.23
C TRP A 335 -11.16 7.33 -11.54
N TYR A 336 -11.52 6.19 -10.95
CA TYR A 336 -10.76 4.93 -11.00
C TYR A 336 -9.39 4.95 -10.27
N ARG A 337 -9.18 5.89 -9.33
CA ARG A 337 -8.20 5.75 -8.24
C ARG A 337 -8.93 5.67 -6.88
N PRO A 338 -8.89 4.55 -6.16
CA PRO A 338 -8.28 3.26 -6.54
C PRO A 338 -8.98 2.60 -7.73
N GLU A 339 -8.27 1.66 -8.35
CA GLU A 339 -8.75 0.85 -9.47
C GLU A 339 -10.07 0.12 -9.18
N LEU A 340 -10.80 -0.26 -10.22
CA LEU A 340 -12.18 -0.77 -10.10
C LEU A 340 -13.04 0.19 -9.27
N GLY A 341 -13.01 1.48 -9.63
CA GLY A 341 -13.59 2.58 -8.84
C GLY A 341 -15.04 2.31 -8.40
N PRO A 342 -15.44 2.67 -7.16
CA PRO A 342 -14.69 3.38 -6.12
C PRO A 342 -13.76 2.48 -5.28
N GLY A 343 -13.27 1.36 -5.84
CA GLY A 343 -12.43 0.38 -5.19
C GLY A 343 -13.25 -0.76 -4.58
N VAL A 344 -12.76 -1.98 -4.79
CA VAL A 344 -13.39 -3.22 -4.31
C VAL A 344 -13.09 -3.48 -2.83
N ILE A 345 -13.97 -4.22 -2.15
CA ILE A 345 -13.79 -4.65 -0.75
C ILE A 345 -13.03 -5.98 -0.68
N ASP A 346 -13.25 -6.86 -1.67
CA ASP A 346 -12.55 -8.14 -1.80
C ASP A 346 -11.88 -8.25 -3.18
N PRO A 347 -10.60 -7.86 -3.32
CA PRO A 347 -9.85 -7.98 -4.58
C PRO A 347 -9.75 -9.42 -5.12
N CYS A 348 -9.89 -10.44 -4.27
CA CYS A 348 -9.78 -11.84 -4.68
C CYS A 348 -10.99 -12.29 -5.49
N THR A 349 -12.21 -11.88 -5.10
CA THR A 349 -13.45 -12.14 -5.86
C THR A 349 -13.38 -11.53 -7.27
N TYR A 350 -12.74 -10.37 -7.42
CA TYR A 350 -12.52 -9.72 -8.72
C TYR A 350 -11.33 -10.27 -9.49
N ARG A 351 -10.45 -11.06 -8.86
CA ARG A 351 -9.17 -11.52 -9.42
C ARG A 351 -8.26 -10.37 -9.87
N VAL A 352 -8.24 -9.29 -9.09
CA VAL A 352 -7.29 -8.18 -9.32
C VAL A 352 -5.86 -8.75 -9.39
N PRO A 353 -5.08 -8.45 -10.44
CA PRO A 353 -3.81 -9.13 -10.68
C PRO A 353 -2.76 -8.65 -9.67
N VAL A 354 -2.15 -9.61 -8.98
CA VAL A 354 -0.97 -9.38 -8.11
C VAL A 354 0.26 -9.11 -8.98
N ASP A 355 0.40 -9.81 -10.11
CA ASP A 355 1.42 -9.52 -11.11
C ASP A 355 0.99 -8.38 -12.02
N ARG A 356 1.55 -7.19 -11.79
CA ARG A 356 1.24 -5.97 -12.54
C ARG A 356 1.93 -5.87 -13.91
N ARG A 357 2.82 -6.80 -14.28
CA ARG A 357 3.61 -6.71 -15.53
C ARG A 357 2.75 -6.60 -16.80
N GLY A 358 1.56 -7.20 -16.77
CA GLY A 358 0.57 -7.20 -17.86
C GLY A 358 -0.33 -5.95 -17.93
N VAL A 359 -0.31 -5.07 -16.93
CA VAL A 359 -1.22 -3.89 -16.81
C VAL A 359 -0.47 -2.58 -16.54
N ARG A 360 0.81 -2.49 -16.93
CA ARG A 360 1.71 -1.39 -16.58
C ARG A 360 1.30 -0.03 -17.14
N VAL A 361 0.60 0.03 -18.27
CA VAL A 361 0.07 1.30 -18.80
C VAL A 361 -1.15 1.74 -18.00
N CYS A 362 -2.00 0.79 -17.59
CA CYS A 362 -3.11 1.05 -16.69
C CYS A 362 -2.64 1.64 -15.34
N ASP A 363 -1.58 1.10 -14.76
CA ASP A 363 -1.03 1.55 -13.46
C ASP A 363 -0.51 3.00 -13.53
N ASP A 364 0.35 3.30 -14.51
CA ASP A 364 0.89 4.65 -14.75
C ASP A 364 -0.21 5.68 -15.04
N ILE A 365 -1.27 5.29 -15.78
CA ILE A 365 -2.44 6.14 -15.97
C ILE A 365 -3.16 6.38 -14.64
N ILE A 366 -3.53 5.33 -13.90
CA ILE A 366 -4.32 5.47 -12.65
C ILE A 366 -3.65 6.39 -11.63
N ASP A 367 -2.32 6.28 -11.46
CA ASP A 367 -1.55 7.12 -10.53
C ASP A 367 -1.48 8.59 -10.95
N ARG A 368 -1.49 8.87 -12.26
CA ARG A 368 -1.24 10.22 -12.81
C ARG A 368 -2.49 10.95 -13.28
N LEU A 369 -3.61 10.25 -13.39
CA LEU A 369 -4.85 10.75 -13.99
C LEU A 369 -5.58 11.79 -13.13
N VAL A 370 -5.90 12.91 -13.76
CA VAL A 370 -6.95 13.83 -13.32
C VAL A 370 -8.08 13.78 -14.36
N THR A 371 -9.31 13.77 -13.90
CA THR A 371 -10.46 14.02 -14.77
C THR A 371 -10.95 15.45 -14.55
N LEU A 372 -11.27 16.17 -15.61
CA LEU A 372 -11.80 17.54 -15.57
C LEU A 372 -13.29 17.53 -15.96
N PRO A 373 -14.13 18.42 -15.40
CA PRO A 373 -15.55 18.49 -15.72
C PRO A 373 -15.76 19.11 -17.10
N THR A 374 -16.59 18.50 -17.94
CA THR A 374 -16.96 19.03 -19.27
C THR A 374 -18.33 19.71 -19.28
N ASP A 375 -19.06 19.62 -18.17
CA ASP A 375 -20.39 20.19 -17.91
C ASP A 375 -20.35 21.61 -17.28
N CYS A 376 -19.16 22.21 -17.17
CA CYS A 376 -18.96 23.52 -16.55
C CYS A 376 -19.15 24.74 -17.49
N GLY A 377 -19.38 24.50 -18.79
CA GLY A 377 -19.38 25.54 -19.82
C GLY A 377 -18.00 26.19 -20.04
N GLU A 378 -17.89 27.08 -21.02
CA GLU A 378 -16.59 27.63 -21.44
C GLU A 378 -15.92 28.53 -20.39
N GLU A 379 -16.69 29.32 -19.63
CA GLU A 379 -16.14 30.16 -18.57
C GLU A 379 -15.60 29.30 -17.41
N GLY A 380 -16.35 28.25 -17.03
CA GLY A 380 -15.89 27.25 -16.08
C GLY A 380 -14.66 26.50 -16.57
N ALA A 381 -14.58 26.19 -17.86
CA ALA A 381 -13.42 25.54 -18.46
C ALA A 381 -12.16 26.41 -18.32
N ARG A 382 -12.25 27.71 -18.61
CA ARG A 382 -11.14 28.68 -18.43
C ARG A 382 -10.69 28.76 -16.96
N ARG A 383 -11.63 28.76 -16.00
CA ARG A 383 -11.30 28.69 -14.56
C ARG A 383 -10.64 27.37 -14.14
N VAL A 384 -11.05 26.25 -14.72
CA VAL A 384 -10.40 24.96 -14.48
C VAL A 384 -8.99 24.94 -15.08
N ILE A 385 -8.75 25.56 -16.25
CA ILE A 385 -7.42 25.73 -16.83
C ILE A 385 -6.53 26.55 -15.89
N GLU A 386 -6.97 27.72 -15.43
CA GLU A 386 -6.22 28.55 -14.46
C GLU A 386 -5.82 27.73 -13.21
N ILE A 387 -6.72 26.87 -12.71
CA ILE A 387 -6.43 25.97 -11.59
C ILE A 387 -5.38 24.91 -11.96
N VAL A 388 -5.51 24.25 -13.11
CA VAL A 388 -4.56 23.22 -13.55
C VAL A 388 -3.17 23.82 -13.77
N GLU A 389 -3.07 24.93 -14.51
CA GLU A 389 -1.81 25.63 -14.77
C GLU A 389 -1.10 26.03 -13.47
N ALA A 390 -1.85 26.55 -12.49
CA ALA A 390 -1.35 26.93 -11.17
C ALA A 390 -0.91 25.74 -10.27
N HIS A 391 -1.10 24.49 -10.70
CA HIS A 391 -0.63 23.27 -10.01
C HIS A 391 0.33 22.42 -10.87
N VAL A 392 0.41 22.68 -12.17
CA VAL A 392 1.29 21.97 -13.12
C VAL A 392 2.61 22.74 -13.29
N GLY A 393 2.55 24.05 -13.53
CA GLY A 393 3.77 24.88 -13.64
C GLY A 393 4.48 25.08 -12.29
N THR A 394 3.72 24.96 -11.20
CA THR A 394 4.23 24.96 -9.83
C THR A 394 4.74 23.60 -9.39
N ALA A 395 4.61 22.50 -10.15
CA ALA A 395 5.26 21.24 -9.76
C ALA A 395 6.79 21.37 -9.82
N ALA A 396 7.33 22.09 -10.81
CA ALA A 396 8.72 22.50 -10.81
C ALA A 396 9.01 23.40 -9.59
N ALA A 397 8.24 24.48 -9.38
CA ALA A 397 8.52 25.51 -8.37
C ALA A 397 8.14 25.16 -6.91
N GLU A 398 7.28 24.18 -6.64
CA GLU A 398 6.84 23.71 -5.30
C GLU A 398 7.40 22.31 -4.98
N CYS A 399 7.74 21.49 -5.98
CA CYS A 399 8.68 20.40 -5.72
C CYS A 399 10.12 20.94 -5.63
N GLU A 400 10.41 22.09 -6.26
CA GLU A 400 11.47 23.00 -5.82
C GLU A 400 11.14 23.57 -4.44
N ASP A 401 10.07 24.30 -4.12
CA ASP A 401 9.93 24.91 -2.76
C ASP A 401 9.88 23.87 -1.61
N VAL A 402 9.46 22.63 -1.83
CA VAL A 402 9.56 21.54 -0.85
C VAL A 402 10.96 20.88 -0.83
N ARG A 403 11.79 21.09 -1.86
CA ARG A 403 13.25 20.81 -1.89
C ARG A 403 14.14 22.04 -1.60
N MET A 404 13.61 23.27 -1.64
CA MET A 404 14.31 24.56 -1.52
C MET A 404 13.94 25.29 -0.23
N SER A 405 12.83 24.95 0.43
CA SER A 405 12.73 25.14 1.88
C SER A 405 13.82 24.34 2.61
N CYS A 406 14.41 23.31 1.99
CA CYS A 406 15.64 22.67 2.48
C CYS A 406 16.94 23.45 2.17
N GLU A 407 16.93 24.50 1.31
CA GLU A 407 18.11 25.35 1.11
C GLU A 407 18.30 26.41 2.22
N SER A 408 17.37 26.50 3.19
CA SER A 408 17.62 27.24 4.44
C SER A 408 16.96 26.68 5.70
N LEU A 409 16.52 25.43 5.74
CA LEU A 409 16.02 24.80 6.98
C LEU A 409 17.15 24.72 8.02
N ASP A 410 16.99 25.44 9.13
CA ASP A 410 17.99 25.44 10.21
C ASP A 410 17.54 24.64 11.44
N GLU A 411 18.41 24.55 12.47
CA GLU A 411 18.10 23.78 13.69
C GLU A 411 16.99 24.45 14.54
N SER A 412 16.74 25.76 14.36
CA SER A 412 15.72 26.52 15.07
C SER A 412 14.30 26.28 14.51
N ASP A 413 14.19 26.04 13.20
CA ASP A 413 12.91 25.71 12.55
C ASP A 413 12.33 24.36 13.02
N LEU A 414 13.19 23.40 13.37
CA LEU A 414 12.82 22.02 13.67
C LEU A 414 11.76 21.89 14.76
N ALA A 415 11.82 22.74 15.80
CA ALA A 415 10.83 22.74 16.88
C ALA A 415 9.40 23.03 16.38
N SER A 416 9.28 23.73 15.25
CA SER A 416 8.01 24.10 14.63
C SER A 416 7.55 23.13 13.53
N CYS A 417 8.47 22.54 12.76
CA CYS A 417 8.15 21.76 11.56
C CYS A 417 8.37 20.24 11.72
N LEU A 418 9.40 19.78 12.43
CA LEU A 418 9.72 18.35 12.51
C LEU A 418 8.65 17.59 13.31
N ARG A 419 8.22 16.44 12.78
CA ARG A 419 7.30 15.51 13.46
C ARG A 419 7.81 14.07 13.35
N PRO A 420 8.59 13.57 14.32
CA PRO A 420 8.99 12.16 14.35
C PRO A 420 7.76 11.27 14.57
N VAL A 421 7.63 10.22 13.77
CA VAL A 421 6.55 9.24 13.82
C VAL A 421 7.18 7.86 13.98
N VAL A 422 7.04 7.27 15.16
CA VAL A 422 7.62 5.95 15.49
C VAL A 422 6.53 4.90 15.56
N LEU A 423 6.69 3.81 14.82
CA LEU A 423 5.88 2.61 14.96
C LEU A 423 6.39 1.75 16.13
N GLY A 424 5.46 1.21 16.94
CA GLY A 424 5.73 0.43 18.15
C GLY A 424 6.02 1.29 19.39
N GLY A 425 5.80 0.73 20.58
CA GLY A 425 5.81 1.47 21.85
C GLY A 425 6.87 1.04 22.86
N ASP A 426 7.94 0.37 22.43
CA ASP A 426 8.91 -0.27 23.31
C ASP A 426 9.97 0.68 23.94
N VAL A 427 11.14 0.14 24.31
CA VAL A 427 12.26 0.92 24.86
C VAL A 427 12.96 1.80 23.81
N LEU A 428 13.01 1.38 22.54
CA LEU A 428 13.57 2.17 21.46
C LEU A 428 12.61 3.30 21.07
N ALA A 429 11.31 3.03 21.01
CA ALA A 429 10.30 4.06 20.80
C ALA A 429 10.33 5.15 21.88
N TYR A 430 10.52 4.75 23.15
CA TYR A 430 10.77 5.71 24.21
C TYR A 430 12.08 6.49 24.02
N SER A 431 13.16 5.78 23.64
CA SER A 431 14.48 6.39 23.45
C SER A 431 14.51 7.43 22.33
N TYR A 432 13.82 7.18 21.20
CA TYR A 432 13.55 8.18 20.18
C TYR A 432 12.83 9.39 20.78
N GLY A 433 11.68 9.17 21.44
CA GLY A 433 10.88 10.24 22.05
C GLY A 433 11.68 11.15 22.98
N ARG A 434 12.45 10.54 23.89
CA ARG A 434 13.39 11.25 24.77
C ARG A 434 14.45 12.02 23.98
N CYS A 435 15.13 11.37 23.04
CA CYS A 435 16.26 11.96 22.33
C CYS A 435 15.86 13.11 21.39
N PHE A 436 14.71 13.03 20.70
CA PHE A 436 14.15 14.13 19.91
C PHE A 436 13.75 15.32 20.80
N PHE A 437 13.18 15.06 21.96
CA PHE A 437 12.79 16.13 22.89
C PHE A 437 14.01 16.78 23.55
N GLU A 438 15.02 16.00 23.93
CA GLU A 438 16.27 16.50 24.54
C GLU A 438 17.16 17.24 23.52
N ALA A 439 17.14 16.88 22.23
CA ALA A 439 17.88 17.59 21.17
C ALA A 439 17.15 18.83 20.64
N TYR A 440 15.86 18.73 20.34
CA TYR A 440 15.14 19.72 19.52
C TYR A 440 13.85 20.26 20.18
N GLY A 441 13.51 19.81 21.39
CA GLY A 441 12.22 20.12 22.04
C GLY A 441 10.99 19.48 21.38
N VAL A 442 11.20 18.66 20.34
CA VAL A 442 10.14 18.08 19.51
C VAL A 442 9.55 16.83 20.16
N LYS A 443 8.21 16.74 20.16
CA LYS A 443 7.50 15.52 20.57
C LYS A 443 7.41 14.49 19.44
N THR A 444 7.69 13.25 19.78
CA THR A 444 7.50 12.10 18.88
C THR A 444 6.07 11.57 18.95
N GLN A 445 5.42 11.37 17.80
CA GLN A 445 4.17 10.59 17.74
C GLN A 445 4.54 9.10 17.77
N VAL A 446 4.08 8.37 18.77
CA VAL A 446 4.29 6.91 18.87
C VAL A 446 2.98 6.20 18.55
N ILE A 447 2.97 5.35 17.52
CA ILE A 447 1.79 4.60 17.09
C ILE A 447 2.00 3.12 17.39
N SER A 448 1.13 2.51 18.19
CA SER A 448 1.30 1.12 18.64
C SER A 448 -0.03 0.39 18.79
N ALA A 449 -0.06 -0.90 18.44
CA ALA A 449 -1.22 -1.77 18.65
C ALA A 449 -1.48 -2.08 20.13
N VAL A 450 -0.47 -1.92 21.01
CA VAL A 450 -0.55 -2.17 22.46
C VAL A 450 -0.17 -0.95 23.28
N ASN A 451 -0.73 -0.82 24.49
CA ASN A 451 -0.45 0.29 25.41
C ASN A 451 0.74 -0.02 26.34
N VAL A 452 1.94 0.45 25.97
CA VAL A 452 3.13 0.33 26.83
C VAL A 452 3.17 1.51 27.81
N ARG A 453 2.67 1.27 29.04
CA ARG A 453 2.41 2.33 30.04
C ARG A 453 3.59 3.25 30.37
N VAL A 454 4.83 2.75 30.33
CA VAL A 454 6.02 3.60 30.58
C VAL A 454 6.25 4.58 29.42
N THR A 455 5.93 4.17 28.20
CA THR A 455 6.09 4.99 26.98
C THR A 455 4.90 5.95 26.83
N SER A 456 3.67 5.48 27.04
CA SER A 456 2.44 6.28 26.88
C SER A 456 2.15 7.28 28.00
N SER A 457 2.92 7.27 29.08
CA SER A 457 2.86 8.28 30.17
C SER A 457 3.99 9.32 30.12
N SER A 458 4.89 9.21 29.14
CA SER A 458 5.95 10.19 28.89
C SER A 458 5.37 11.52 28.43
N LYS A 459 5.98 12.65 28.84
CA LYS A 459 5.63 13.96 28.25
C LYS A 459 6.23 14.19 26.86
N PHE A 460 7.26 13.42 26.50
CA PHE A 460 8.02 13.55 25.24
C PHE A 460 7.26 12.95 24.03
N ILE A 461 6.18 12.22 24.31
CA ILE A 461 5.52 11.33 23.36
C ILE A 461 4.04 11.68 23.26
N ASP A 462 3.55 11.83 22.03
CA ASP A 462 2.12 11.85 21.71
C ASP A 462 1.73 10.41 21.32
N TYR A 463 1.19 9.65 22.27
CA TYR A 463 0.96 8.20 22.09
C TYR A 463 -0.41 7.92 21.46
N VAL A 464 -0.41 7.09 20.42
CA VAL A 464 -1.59 6.66 19.64
C VAL A 464 -1.74 5.15 19.73
N LEU A 465 -2.93 4.70 20.09
CA LEU A 465 -3.32 3.29 19.99
C LEU A 465 -3.99 3.04 18.65
N ASP A 466 -3.35 2.22 17.82
CA ASP A 466 -3.85 1.85 16.49
C ASP A 466 -3.47 0.41 16.17
N SER A 467 -4.47 -0.46 15.95
CA SER A 467 -4.25 -1.88 15.67
C SER A 467 -3.67 -2.14 14.29
N THR A 468 -3.79 -1.19 13.34
CA THR A 468 -3.23 -1.33 11.99
C THR A 468 -1.72 -1.48 11.97
N VAL A 469 -1.03 -1.03 13.04
CA VAL A 469 0.42 -1.24 13.21
C VAL A 469 0.79 -2.73 13.22
N GLY A 470 -0.10 -3.61 13.68
CA GLY A 470 0.06 -5.07 13.60
C GLY A 470 -0.88 -5.74 12.59
N GLY A 471 -1.46 -4.98 11.68
CA GLY A 471 -2.38 -5.45 10.64
C GLY A 471 -1.64 -5.82 9.34
N SER A 472 -2.40 -5.89 8.24
CA SER A 472 -1.84 -6.06 6.91
C SER A 472 -1.06 -4.82 6.44
N ILE A 473 -0.16 -5.01 5.47
CA ILE A 473 0.67 -3.91 4.94
C ILE A 473 -0.17 -2.79 4.31
N GLU A 474 -1.33 -3.11 3.70
CA GLU A 474 -2.22 -2.07 3.15
C GLU A 474 -3.02 -1.31 4.21
N GLU A 475 -3.38 -1.95 5.33
CA GLU A 475 -3.96 -1.21 6.46
C GLU A 475 -2.94 -0.24 7.05
N LEU A 476 -1.68 -0.67 7.18
CA LEU A 476 -0.56 0.17 7.61
C LEU A 476 -0.30 1.32 6.63
N TYR A 477 -0.25 1.05 5.32
CA TYR A 477 -0.11 2.05 4.26
C TYR A 477 -1.24 3.09 4.30
N LEU A 478 -2.51 2.66 4.35
CA LEU A 478 -3.66 3.57 4.36
C LEU A 478 -3.72 4.43 5.63
N MET A 479 -3.25 3.91 6.77
CA MET A 479 -3.11 4.67 8.02
C MET A 479 -1.98 5.68 7.93
N LEU A 480 -0.79 5.26 7.48
CA LEU A 480 0.38 6.13 7.30
C LEU A 480 0.12 7.22 6.26
N ARG A 481 -0.40 6.90 5.07
CA ARG A 481 -0.72 7.89 4.02
C ARG A 481 -1.67 8.96 4.55
N ARG A 482 -2.71 8.56 5.30
CA ARG A 482 -3.66 9.52 5.90
C ARG A 482 -2.96 10.48 6.87
N ARG A 483 -2.17 9.94 7.81
CA ARG A 483 -1.42 10.75 8.79
C ARG A 483 -0.37 11.65 8.13
N GLY A 484 0.29 11.17 7.07
CA GLY A 484 1.28 11.95 6.32
C GLY A 484 0.63 13.15 5.64
N ILE A 485 -0.54 12.96 5.00
CA ILE A 485 -1.32 14.06 4.41
C ILE A 485 -1.79 15.05 5.49
N GLU A 486 -2.25 14.57 6.65
CA GLU A 486 -2.66 15.42 7.77
C GLU A 486 -1.48 16.25 8.29
N MET A 487 -0.32 15.63 8.55
CA MET A 487 0.89 16.30 9.02
C MET A 487 1.46 17.31 8.01
N ARG A 488 1.50 16.96 6.71
CA ARG A 488 1.97 17.88 5.66
C ARG A 488 1.05 19.11 5.53
N ARG A 489 -0.28 18.94 5.70
CA ARG A 489 -1.23 20.07 5.76
C ARG A 489 -1.04 20.97 6.99
N GLU A 490 -0.54 20.43 8.09
CA GLU A 490 -0.14 21.18 9.29
C GLU A 490 1.24 21.87 9.15
N GLY A 491 1.85 21.85 7.95
CA GLY A 491 3.20 22.38 7.71
C GLY A 491 4.30 21.57 8.38
N LYS A 492 4.06 20.28 8.66
CA LYS A 492 5.03 19.40 9.32
C LYS A 492 5.85 18.59 8.33
N ILE A 493 7.08 18.27 8.71
CA ILE A 493 7.98 17.32 8.05
C ILE A 493 7.94 16.03 8.88
N PRO A 494 7.17 15.00 8.46
CA PRO A 494 7.06 13.79 9.26
C PRO A 494 8.22 12.83 8.95
N LEU A 495 8.93 12.41 10.01
CA LEU A 495 10.08 11.52 9.94
C LEU A 495 9.65 10.12 10.43
N LEU A 496 9.54 9.15 9.52
CA LEU A 496 8.96 7.83 9.81
C LEU A 496 10.03 6.83 10.26
N LEU A 497 9.77 6.17 11.39
CA LEU A 497 10.72 5.31 12.09
C LEU A 497 10.03 4.04 12.61
N GLY A 498 10.74 2.91 12.64
CA GLY A 498 10.32 1.68 13.30
C GLY A 498 11.09 1.43 14.60
N SER A 499 10.48 0.72 15.55
CA SER A 499 11.15 0.24 16.77
C SER A 499 11.53 -1.25 16.72
N ALA A 500 10.91 -2.04 15.82
CA ALA A 500 11.21 -3.45 15.60
C ALA A 500 11.45 -3.79 14.11
N ASP A 501 12.18 -4.87 13.84
CA ASP A 501 12.67 -5.22 12.48
C ASP A 501 11.54 -5.45 11.48
N TRP A 502 10.45 -6.09 11.91
CA TRP A 502 9.27 -6.32 11.08
C TRP A 502 8.57 -5.02 10.69
N GLN A 503 8.65 -3.97 11.52
CA GLN A 503 8.10 -2.65 11.19
C GLN A 503 9.00 -1.92 10.20
N VAL A 504 10.32 -2.02 10.37
CA VAL A 504 11.28 -1.43 9.44
C VAL A 504 11.21 -2.13 8.08
N ARG A 505 11.00 -3.46 8.03
CA ARG A 505 10.67 -4.19 6.80
C ARG A 505 9.47 -3.57 6.09
N SER A 506 8.33 -3.42 6.78
CA SER A 506 7.13 -2.83 6.19
C SER A 506 7.33 -1.36 5.78
N ILE A 507 8.14 -0.59 6.51
CA ILE A 507 8.50 0.79 6.12
C ILE A 507 9.36 0.79 4.85
N CYS A 508 10.32 -0.12 4.71
CA CYS A 508 11.17 -0.23 3.52
C CYS A 508 10.34 -0.67 2.29
N GLU A 509 9.42 -1.62 2.47
CA GLU A 509 8.51 -2.10 1.41
C GLU A 509 7.53 -1.00 0.96
N LEU A 510 7.08 -0.15 1.89
CA LEU A 510 6.23 1.01 1.61
C LEU A 510 7.00 2.28 1.25
N LYS A 511 8.35 2.28 1.26
CA LYS A 511 9.18 3.49 1.17
C LYS A 511 8.83 4.33 -0.05
N ASN A 512 8.81 3.72 -1.23
CA ASN A 512 8.51 4.40 -2.50
C ASN A 512 7.07 4.94 -2.57
N ARG A 513 6.13 4.35 -1.83
CA ARG A 513 4.70 4.74 -1.77
C ARG A 513 4.41 5.80 -0.70
N LEU A 514 5.40 6.14 0.14
CA LEU A 514 5.29 7.08 1.25
C LEU A 514 6.35 8.19 1.22
N ALA A 515 7.33 8.13 0.31
CA ALA A 515 8.44 9.09 0.20
C ALA A 515 7.99 10.53 -0.14
N ASP A 516 6.82 10.67 -0.77
CA ASP A 516 6.18 11.95 -1.06
C ASP A 516 5.64 12.63 0.22
N LEU A 517 5.25 11.83 1.22
CA LEU A 517 4.70 12.29 2.49
C LEU A 517 5.72 12.29 3.63
N TYR A 518 6.64 11.33 3.68
CA TYR A 518 7.53 11.09 4.82
C TYR A 518 9.01 11.14 4.45
N VAL A 519 9.82 11.66 5.38
CA VAL A 519 11.26 11.39 5.40
C VAL A 519 11.46 9.99 5.99
N ILE A 520 12.13 9.10 5.23
CA ILE A 520 12.30 7.68 5.58
C ILE A 520 13.80 7.31 5.57
N PRO A 521 14.46 7.27 6.73
CA PRO A 521 15.92 7.17 6.84
C PRO A 521 16.39 5.71 6.90
N TYR A 522 15.95 4.91 5.92
CA TYR A 522 16.28 3.50 5.78
C TYR A 522 16.76 3.19 4.37
N ASN A 523 17.48 2.07 4.23
CA ASN A 523 17.83 1.47 2.94
C ASN A 523 16.61 1.23 2.04
N ASP A 524 16.84 1.08 0.75
CA ASP A 524 15.82 0.55 -0.16
C ASP A 524 15.55 -0.93 0.15
N PHE A 525 14.34 -1.40 -0.18
CA PHE A 525 13.87 -2.73 0.21
C PHE A 525 14.80 -3.86 -0.25
N ASP A 526 15.35 -3.78 -1.46
CA ASP A 526 16.26 -4.80 -1.99
C ASP A 526 17.56 -4.90 -1.19
N VAL A 527 18.12 -3.76 -0.76
CA VAL A 527 19.32 -3.73 0.11
C VAL A 527 18.97 -4.27 1.50
N PHE A 528 17.84 -3.84 2.07
CA PHE A 528 17.34 -4.32 3.36
C PHE A 528 17.11 -5.84 3.39
N ASP A 529 16.39 -6.39 2.40
CA ASP A 529 16.05 -7.81 2.33
C ASP A 529 17.30 -8.66 2.05
N ARG A 530 18.21 -8.17 1.19
CA ARG A 530 19.51 -8.81 0.95
C ARG A 530 20.31 -8.97 2.23
N ILE A 531 20.54 -7.90 3.01
CA ILE A 531 21.47 -7.95 4.16
C ILE A 531 20.88 -8.55 5.44
N THR A 532 19.55 -8.52 5.62
CA THR A 532 18.90 -9.09 6.81
C THR A 532 18.71 -10.61 6.73
N GLN A 533 18.82 -11.18 5.53
CA GLN A 533 18.83 -12.64 5.34
C GLN A 533 20.18 -13.25 5.70
N LYS A 534 20.18 -14.17 6.68
CA LYS A 534 21.40 -14.79 7.25
C LYS A 534 22.34 -15.42 6.22
N GLY A 535 21.81 -16.12 5.22
CA GLY A 535 22.63 -16.73 4.16
C GLY A 535 23.43 -15.69 3.37
N ASN A 536 22.76 -14.62 2.94
CA ASN A 536 23.36 -13.53 2.19
C ASN A 536 24.34 -12.72 3.05
N PHE A 537 23.99 -12.47 4.32
CA PHE A 537 24.88 -11.80 5.27
C PHE A 537 26.21 -12.56 5.42
N TYR A 538 26.18 -13.88 5.59
CA TYR A 538 27.40 -14.68 5.69
C TYR A 538 28.18 -14.78 4.37
N ALA A 539 27.51 -14.75 3.21
CA ALA A 539 28.19 -14.64 1.93
C ALA A 539 28.97 -13.32 1.80
N LEU A 540 28.36 -12.20 2.19
CA LEU A 540 29.01 -10.89 2.27
C LEU A 540 30.16 -10.89 3.30
N CYS A 541 30.02 -11.56 4.44
CA CYS A 541 31.10 -11.70 5.41
C CYS A 541 32.31 -12.46 4.84
N GLU A 542 32.10 -13.58 4.13
CA GLU A 542 33.18 -14.33 3.48
C GLU A 542 33.85 -13.50 2.37
N GLU A 543 33.07 -12.78 1.54
CA GLU A 543 33.58 -11.88 0.49
C GLU A 543 34.47 -10.76 1.07
N LEU A 544 34.04 -10.14 2.17
CA LEU A 544 34.71 -9.00 2.81
C LEU A 544 35.79 -9.41 3.83
N GLY A 545 36.03 -10.71 3.99
CA GLY A 545 36.96 -11.26 4.98
C GLY A 545 36.55 -10.99 6.44
N MET A 546 35.29 -10.66 6.69
CA MET A 546 34.74 -10.45 8.03
C MET A 546 34.57 -11.80 8.74
N PRO A 547 35.10 -12.01 9.95
CA PRO A 547 34.93 -13.28 10.63
C PRO A 547 33.46 -13.51 11.02
N TYR A 548 32.93 -14.71 10.75
CA TYR A 548 31.59 -15.15 11.13
C TYR A 548 31.61 -16.65 11.49
N PRO A 549 30.62 -17.18 12.22
CA PRO A 549 30.52 -18.62 12.50
C PRO A 549 30.20 -19.40 11.24
N LYS A 550 30.99 -20.43 10.91
CA LYS A 550 30.69 -21.26 9.73
C LYS A 550 29.27 -21.87 9.87
N THR A 551 28.53 -21.84 8.77
CA THR A 551 27.07 -22.04 8.75
C THR A 551 26.68 -22.97 7.59
N TRP A 552 25.71 -23.84 7.84
CA TRP A 552 25.10 -24.78 6.91
C TRP A 552 23.57 -24.64 6.99
N THR A 553 22.85 -24.91 5.89
CA THR A 553 21.39 -24.87 5.83
C THR A 553 20.81 -26.19 5.35
N PHE A 554 19.67 -26.60 5.91
CA PHE A 554 18.99 -27.86 5.59
C PHE A 554 17.49 -27.65 5.49
N ASP A 555 16.91 -27.89 4.32
CA ASP A 555 15.45 -27.80 4.09
C ASP A 555 14.70 -28.86 4.91
N CYS A 556 13.78 -28.42 5.77
CA CYS A 556 12.91 -29.31 6.56
C CYS A 556 11.63 -29.72 5.82
N SER A 557 11.24 -29.05 4.73
CA SER A 557 10.02 -29.34 3.96
C SER A 557 10.13 -30.61 3.10
N GLY A 558 11.36 -31.06 2.83
CA GLY A 558 11.65 -32.30 2.12
C GLY A 558 11.26 -33.57 2.90
N GLY A 559 11.50 -34.73 2.28
CA GLY A 559 11.31 -36.03 2.93
C GLY A 559 12.33 -36.30 4.05
N ALA A 560 12.24 -37.49 4.67
CA ALA A 560 13.22 -37.93 5.66
C ALA A 560 14.62 -38.03 5.03
N GLN A 561 15.55 -37.18 5.48
CA GLN A 561 16.93 -37.14 5.02
C GLN A 561 17.91 -37.12 6.19
N ARG A 562 19.09 -37.74 5.98
CA ARG A 562 20.17 -37.69 6.98
C ARG A 562 21.03 -36.46 6.73
N ILE A 563 21.16 -35.59 7.73
CA ILE A 563 21.97 -34.37 7.62
C ILE A 563 23.37 -34.60 8.22
N ASP A 564 24.40 -34.36 7.42
CA ASP A 564 25.81 -34.48 7.83
C ASP A 564 26.63 -33.30 7.25
N PRO A 565 26.65 -32.14 7.93
CA PRO A 565 27.43 -31.00 7.49
C PRO A 565 28.94 -31.29 7.51
N VAL A 566 29.54 -31.36 6.33
CA VAL A 566 30.99 -31.56 6.16
C VAL A 566 31.75 -30.44 6.87
N GLY A 567 32.65 -30.81 7.78
CA GLY A 567 33.49 -29.88 8.54
C GLY A 567 32.87 -29.32 9.83
N LEU A 568 31.62 -29.67 10.18
CA LEU A 568 31.05 -29.23 11.45
C LEU A 568 31.73 -29.92 12.65
N MET A 569 32.12 -29.10 13.64
CA MET A 569 32.57 -29.53 14.96
C MET A 569 31.43 -29.40 15.98
N TYR A 570 31.48 -30.19 17.05
CA TYR A 570 30.48 -30.18 18.12
C TYR A 570 31.08 -29.67 19.45
N PRO A 571 30.32 -28.97 20.31
CA PRO A 571 28.90 -28.61 20.12
C PRO A 571 28.70 -27.61 18.98
N ALA A 572 27.47 -27.54 18.48
CA ALA A 572 27.06 -26.63 17.42
C ALA A 572 25.69 -26.01 17.77
N ILE A 573 25.31 -24.95 17.08
CA ILE A 573 24.02 -24.27 17.26
C ILE A 573 23.11 -24.59 16.08
N ALA A 574 21.94 -25.16 16.32
CA ALA A 574 20.90 -25.35 15.31
C ALA A 574 19.70 -24.44 15.62
N LYS A 575 19.26 -23.64 14.65
CA LYS A 575 18.13 -22.71 14.80
C LYS A 575 17.25 -22.65 13.55
N PRO A 576 15.92 -22.60 13.68
CA PRO A 576 15.01 -22.40 12.55
C PRO A 576 15.32 -21.10 11.80
N SER A 577 15.33 -21.13 10.46
CA SER A 577 15.63 -19.97 9.61
C SER A 577 14.58 -18.86 9.71
N ASN A 578 13.31 -19.23 9.71
CA ASN A 578 12.17 -18.33 9.83
C ASN A 578 11.60 -18.37 11.26
N SER A 579 12.07 -17.44 12.10
CA SER A 579 11.64 -17.32 13.50
C SER A 579 10.17 -16.91 13.63
N ALA A 580 9.62 -16.10 12.73
CA ALA A 580 8.23 -15.65 12.80
C ALA A 580 7.22 -16.79 12.63
N CYS A 581 7.44 -17.66 11.64
CA CYS A 581 6.67 -18.90 11.48
C CYS A 581 6.83 -19.80 12.71
N TYR A 582 8.09 -20.04 13.11
CA TYR A 582 8.42 -20.92 14.21
C TYR A 582 7.83 -20.49 15.56
N ASP A 583 7.83 -19.18 15.86
CA ASP A 583 7.33 -18.64 17.14
C ASP A 583 5.84 -18.93 17.35
N THR A 584 5.04 -19.00 16.28
CA THR A 584 3.61 -19.35 16.35
C THR A 584 3.31 -20.83 16.57
N MET A 585 4.28 -21.72 16.33
CA MET A 585 4.12 -23.17 16.57
C MET A 585 4.21 -23.52 18.06
N ALA A 586 3.47 -24.54 18.51
CA ALA A 586 3.52 -25.05 19.87
C ALA A 586 3.69 -26.57 19.86
N PHE A 587 4.80 -27.06 20.39
CA PHE A 587 5.14 -28.48 20.45
C PHE A 587 6.17 -28.76 21.57
N ASP A 588 6.22 -30.01 22.04
CA ASP A 588 7.14 -30.43 23.10
C ASP A 588 8.59 -30.45 22.60
N GLY A 589 9.52 -29.90 23.39
CA GLY A 589 10.92 -29.75 23.00
C GLY A 589 11.21 -28.60 22.03
N LYS A 590 10.28 -27.65 21.87
CA LYS A 590 10.51 -26.39 21.15
C LYS A 590 11.54 -25.52 21.89
N GLU A 591 12.71 -25.36 21.31
CA GLU A 591 13.72 -24.37 21.71
C GLU A 591 13.86 -23.29 20.63
N LYS A 592 14.14 -22.04 21.02
CA LYS A 592 14.46 -20.97 20.04
C LYS A 592 15.82 -21.20 19.39
N ILE A 593 16.75 -21.81 20.13
CA ILE A 593 18.12 -22.11 19.74
C ILE A 593 18.48 -23.47 20.36
N TYR A 594 18.80 -24.48 19.54
CA TYR A 594 19.25 -25.78 20.01
C TYR A 594 20.77 -25.83 20.08
N THR A 595 21.34 -26.15 21.24
CA THR A 595 22.75 -26.53 21.33
C THR A 595 22.87 -28.02 21.09
N VAL A 596 23.34 -28.42 19.91
CA VAL A 596 23.47 -29.82 19.52
C VAL A 596 24.87 -30.33 19.86
N SER A 597 24.95 -31.44 20.59
CA SER A 597 26.22 -31.96 21.13
C SER A 597 26.84 -33.09 20.30
N SER A 598 26.12 -33.62 19.30
CA SER A 598 26.58 -34.69 18.41
C SER A 598 25.82 -34.72 17.09
N ARG A 599 26.27 -35.56 16.15
CA ARG A 599 25.59 -35.83 14.87
C ARG A 599 24.16 -36.37 15.08
N ASP A 600 23.99 -37.31 16.01
CA ASP A 600 22.70 -37.92 16.29
C ASP A 600 21.75 -36.94 16.98
N ASP A 601 22.28 -36.01 17.78
CA ASP A 601 21.52 -34.94 18.42
C ASP A 601 21.09 -33.86 17.42
N LEU A 602 21.94 -33.55 16.43
CA LEU A 602 21.56 -32.71 15.29
C LEU A 602 20.46 -33.35 14.44
N GLN A 603 20.59 -34.65 14.12
CA GLN A 603 19.54 -35.39 13.41
C GLN A 603 18.23 -35.39 14.21
N ARG A 604 18.28 -35.61 15.54
CA ARG A 604 17.10 -35.54 16.42
C ARG A 604 16.38 -34.21 16.34
N VAL A 605 17.11 -33.08 16.26
CA VAL A 605 16.50 -31.74 16.10
C VAL A 605 15.86 -31.59 14.73
N PHE A 606 16.53 -32.04 13.65
CA PHE A 606 15.96 -32.00 12.30
C PHE A 606 14.68 -32.85 12.19
N ASP A 607 14.73 -34.11 12.65
CA ASP A 607 13.59 -35.02 12.72
C ASP A 607 12.45 -34.48 13.60
N LEU A 608 12.74 -33.68 14.63
CA LEU A 608 11.73 -33.00 15.43
C LEU A 608 11.01 -31.94 14.58
N LEU A 609 11.76 -31.08 13.89
CA LEU A 609 11.20 -30.01 13.06
C LEU A 609 10.35 -30.53 11.89
N GLN A 610 10.81 -31.57 11.19
CA GLN A 610 10.00 -32.21 10.13
C GLN A 610 8.68 -32.77 10.68
N ARG A 611 8.73 -33.48 11.82
CA ARG A 611 7.57 -34.13 12.46
C ARG A 611 6.49 -33.14 12.91
N VAL A 612 6.88 -31.93 13.32
CA VAL A 612 5.93 -30.88 13.74
C VAL A 612 5.46 -30.00 12.56
N GLY A 613 5.86 -30.33 11.34
CA GLY A 613 5.43 -29.63 10.12
C GLY A 613 6.15 -28.30 9.87
N TYR A 614 7.39 -28.14 10.32
CA TYR A 614 8.19 -26.96 9.98
C TYR A 614 8.70 -27.05 8.54
N ASP A 615 8.24 -26.14 7.68
CA ASP A 615 8.39 -26.19 6.21
C ASP A 615 9.42 -25.17 5.68
N LYS A 616 10.45 -24.86 6.47
CA LYS A 616 11.54 -23.91 6.17
C LYS A 616 12.89 -24.48 6.64
N ASP A 617 13.99 -23.86 6.24
CA ASP A 617 15.33 -24.36 6.54
C ASP A 617 15.67 -24.38 8.04
N LEU A 618 16.38 -25.42 8.48
CA LEU A 618 17.19 -25.43 9.69
C LEU A 618 18.57 -24.85 9.39
N VAL A 619 18.96 -23.79 10.11
CA VAL A 619 20.31 -23.21 10.05
C VAL A 619 21.17 -23.84 11.14
N VAL A 620 22.26 -24.49 10.76
CA VAL A 620 23.25 -25.08 11.68
C VAL A 620 24.52 -24.25 11.63
N GLN A 621 25.07 -23.89 12.77
CA GLN A 621 26.18 -22.95 12.91
C GLN A 621 27.22 -23.49 13.88
N GLU A 622 28.48 -23.13 13.65
CA GLU A 622 29.55 -23.33 14.61
C GLU A 622 29.22 -22.68 15.96
N PHE A 623 29.45 -23.42 17.06
CA PHE A 623 29.37 -22.85 18.40
C PHE A 623 30.60 -22.00 18.70
N ILE A 624 30.40 -20.70 18.92
CA ILE A 624 31.45 -19.81 19.42
C ILE A 624 31.48 -19.89 20.96
N PRO A 625 32.58 -20.35 21.57
CA PRO A 625 32.70 -20.51 23.03
C PRO A 625 32.71 -19.16 23.76
N GLY A 626 32.78 -19.21 25.10
CA GLY A 626 32.73 -18.04 25.98
C GLY A 626 31.33 -17.76 26.54
N PRO A 627 31.21 -17.02 27.67
CA PRO A 627 29.92 -16.66 28.28
C PRO A 627 29.14 -15.63 27.44
N ASP A 628 27.94 -15.26 27.92
CA ASP A 628 27.17 -14.14 27.36
C ASP A 628 27.95 -12.82 27.39
N ASP A 629 28.87 -12.67 28.36
CA ASP A 629 29.77 -11.51 28.43
C ASP A 629 30.79 -11.44 27.27
N SER A 630 30.93 -12.47 26.44
CA SER A 630 31.72 -12.40 25.21
C SER A 630 30.94 -11.78 24.04
N LEU A 631 29.65 -11.45 24.22
CA LEU A 631 28.81 -10.78 23.23
C LEU A 631 29.10 -9.27 23.19
N CYS A 632 29.13 -8.73 21.99
CA CYS A 632 29.32 -7.31 21.71
C CYS A 632 28.22 -6.83 20.77
N SER A 633 27.70 -5.64 21.05
CA SER A 633 26.80 -4.90 20.16
C SER A 633 27.55 -3.69 19.62
N LEU A 634 27.46 -3.46 18.30
CA LEU A 634 28.02 -2.29 17.62
C LEU A 634 26.92 -1.60 16.83
N THR A 635 26.62 -0.35 17.18
CA THR A 635 25.69 0.51 16.41
C THR A 635 26.50 1.48 15.56
N THR A 636 26.19 1.52 14.27
CA THR A 636 26.81 2.42 13.29
C THR A 636 25.76 3.27 12.58
N PHE A 637 26.10 4.50 12.19
CA PHE A 637 25.31 5.33 11.28
C PHE A 637 26.11 5.61 10.00
N SER A 638 25.48 5.40 8.84
CA SER A 638 26.07 5.62 7.53
C SER A 638 25.32 6.67 6.70
N THR A 639 26.07 7.46 5.93
CA THR A 639 25.54 8.42 4.95
C THR A 639 25.15 7.73 3.62
N SER A 640 24.59 8.48 2.67
CA SER A 640 24.07 7.97 1.40
C SER A 640 25.11 7.34 0.46
N ASP A 641 26.39 7.61 0.72
CA ASP A 641 27.57 7.04 0.07
C ASP A 641 28.06 5.72 0.71
N GLY A 642 27.41 5.25 1.77
CA GLY A 642 27.83 4.08 2.54
C GLY A 642 28.87 4.34 3.63
N ASP A 643 29.37 5.59 3.74
CA ASP A 643 30.42 5.95 4.70
C ASP A 643 29.90 6.03 6.14
N VAL A 644 30.61 5.40 7.08
CA VAL A 644 30.18 5.31 8.48
C VAL A 644 30.64 6.53 9.26
N ARG A 645 29.69 7.40 9.60
CA ARG A 645 29.92 8.67 10.28
C ARG A 645 29.71 8.65 11.79
N VAL A 646 28.93 7.73 12.34
CA VAL A 646 28.84 7.57 13.81
C VAL A 646 29.05 6.13 14.20
N VAL A 647 29.88 5.90 15.22
CA VAL A 647 30.12 4.56 15.81
C VAL A 647 29.98 4.58 17.32
N SER A 648 29.39 3.53 17.86
CA SER A 648 29.40 3.22 19.30
C SER A 648 29.25 1.72 19.47
N GLY A 649 29.77 1.17 20.56
CA GLY A 649 29.63 -0.24 20.85
C GLY A 649 29.94 -0.55 22.30
N GLY A 650 29.74 -1.81 22.68
CA GLY A 650 30.10 -2.27 24.00
C GLY A 650 29.90 -3.76 24.24
N ARG A 651 30.51 -4.22 25.32
CA ARG A 651 30.38 -5.56 25.87
C ARG A 651 29.01 -5.69 26.54
N VAL A 652 28.22 -6.67 26.09
CA VAL A 652 26.95 -7.03 26.74
C VAL A 652 27.31 -7.69 28.06
N LEU A 653 26.83 -7.16 29.19
CA LEU A 653 27.10 -7.76 30.50
C LEU A 653 25.99 -8.71 30.96
N LEU A 654 24.78 -8.55 30.41
CA LEU A 654 23.59 -9.29 30.81
C LEU A 654 22.48 -9.15 29.76
N GLU A 655 21.78 -10.25 29.47
CA GLU A 655 20.60 -10.28 28.60
C GLU A 655 19.28 -10.45 29.39
N ASP A 656 18.13 -10.29 28.73
CA ASP A 656 16.81 -10.58 29.29
C ASP A 656 16.48 -12.10 29.22
N HIS A 657 16.56 -12.80 30.35
CA HIS A 657 16.29 -14.25 30.45
C HIS A 657 14.79 -14.63 30.48
N ASP A 658 13.88 -13.73 30.12
CA ASP A 658 12.50 -14.11 29.78
C ASP A 658 12.50 -14.97 28.51
N PRO A 659 11.87 -16.16 28.47
CA PRO A 659 11.84 -17.00 27.28
C PRO A 659 11.38 -16.26 25.99
N ALA A 660 10.52 -15.25 26.13
CA ALA A 660 10.06 -14.43 25.01
C ALA A 660 11.04 -13.30 24.59
N ARG A 661 12.19 -13.13 25.27
CA ARG A 661 13.12 -11.99 25.12
C ARG A 661 14.61 -12.33 25.16
N ILE A 662 14.98 -13.61 25.28
CA ILE A 662 16.38 -14.09 25.12
C ILE A 662 16.99 -13.51 23.84
N GLY A 663 18.23 -12.99 23.93
CA GLY A 663 18.92 -12.22 22.89
C GLY A 663 18.78 -10.70 23.00
N ASN A 664 18.16 -10.15 24.05
CA ASN A 664 18.07 -8.70 24.26
C ASN A 664 19.00 -8.25 25.40
N PRO A 665 20.08 -7.49 25.13
CA PRO A 665 20.91 -6.91 26.19
C PRO A 665 20.10 -6.03 27.14
N VAL A 666 20.34 -6.14 28.44
CA VAL A 666 19.76 -5.26 29.48
C VAL A 666 20.81 -4.51 30.28
N ALA A 667 22.09 -4.82 30.08
CA ALA A 667 23.23 -4.06 30.56
C ALA A 667 24.37 -4.11 29.52
N ILE A 668 24.90 -2.95 29.14
CA ILE A 668 26.00 -2.83 28.17
C ILE A 668 27.06 -1.91 28.78
N GLN A 669 28.30 -2.38 28.82
CA GLN A 669 29.48 -1.61 29.19
C GLN A 669 30.12 -1.08 27.91
N ILE A 670 30.24 0.25 27.80
CA ILE A 670 30.75 0.92 26.61
C ILE A 670 32.24 0.59 26.42
N GLU A 671 32.56 -0.03 25.29
CA GLU A 671 33.90 -0.51 24.93
C GLU A 671 34.08 -0.47 23.41
N ARG A 672 35.24 0.02 22.97
CA ARG A 672 35.62 0.08 21.56
C ARG A 672 36.41 -1.16 21.17
N HIS A 673 36.06 -1.75 20.03
CA HIS A 673 36.79 -2.86 19.43
C HIS A 673 37.09 -2.52 17.96
N ASP A 674 38.34 -2.20 17.65
CA ASP A 674 38.72 -1.68 16.31
C ASP A 674 38.36 -2.65 15.18
N GLN A 675 38.57 -3.96 15.38
CA GLN A 675 38.19 -4.98 14.40
C GLN A 675 36.71 -4.89 14.01
N LEU A 676 35.81 -4.75 14.99
CA LEU A 676 34.37 -4.63 14.73
C LEU A 676 34.04 -3.34 13.97
N VAL A 677 34.66 -2.22 14.32
CA VAL A 677 34.46 -0.93 13.67
C VAL A 677 34.93 -0.96 12.22
N ASP A 678 36.12 -1.51 11.97
CA ASP A 678 36.72 -1.56 10.63
C ASP A 678 36.02 -2.58 9.73
N ASP A 679 35.58 -3.72 10.27
CA ASP A 679 34.79 -4.72 9.55
C ASP A 679 33.40 -4.15 9.17
N ALA A 680 32.72 -3.48 10.10
CA ALA A 680 31.43 -2.83 9.83
C ALA A 680 31.56 -1.66 8.83
N LYS A 681 32.65 -0.89 8.87
CA LYS A 681 32.96 0.14 7.87
C LYS A 681 33.07 -0.44 6.46
N ARG A 682 33.81 -1.54 6.29
CA ARG A 682 33.92 -2.22 4.99
C ARG A 682 32.58 -2.78 4.53
N PHE A 683 31.79 -3.37 5.43
CA PHE A 683 30.44 -3.85 5.13
C PHE A 683 29.52 -2.74 4.62
N CYS A 684 29.37 -1.67 5.39
CA CYS A 684 28.46 -0.56 5.06
C CYS A 684 28.83 0.11 3.73
N MET A 685 30.12 0.37 3.51
CA MET A 685 30.63 0.94 2.27
C MET A 685 30.35 0.03 1.07
N HIS A 686 30.64 -1.29 1.19
CA HIS A 686 30.46 -2.23 0.09
C HIS A 686 28.98 -2.42 -0.32
N VAL A 687 28.05 -2.52 0.66
CA VAL A 687 26.64 -2.77 0.34
C VAL A 687 25.86 -1.50 -0.01
N GLY A 688 26.47 -0.31 0.13
CA GLY A 688 25.79 0.99 0.01
C GLY A 688 24.80 1.25 1.15
N TYR A 689 25.20 0.93 2.40
CA TYR A 689 24.30 1.00 3.55
C TYR A 689 23.99 2.45 3.96
N VAL A 690 22.72 2.75 4.17
CA VAL A 690 22.22 4.08 4.52
C VAL A 690 21.46 4.06 5.85
N GLY A 691 21.76 5.01 6.74
CA GLY A 691 21.12 5.14 8.06
C GLY A 691 21.78 4.28 9.15
N PHE A 692 21.01 3.86 10.16
CA PHE A 692 21.53 3.09 11.29
C PHE A 692 21.56 1.58 11.05
N ALA A 693 22.67 0.93 11.39
CA ALA A 693 22.80 -0.52 11.54
C ALA A 693 23.17 -0.88 12.98
N ASN A 694 22.76 -2.06 13.44
CA ASN A 694 23.24 -2.68 14.68
C ASN A 694 23.78 -4.08 14.36
N PHE A 695 25.09 -4.26 14.52
CA PHE A 695 25.75 -5.55 14.37
C PHE A 695 25.86 -6.25 15.72
N ASP A 696 25.47 -7.52 15.75
CA ASP A 696 25.62 -8.38 16.92
C ASP A 696 26.75 -9.39 16.64
N ALA A 697 27.72 -9.44 17.55
CA ALA A 697 28.94 -10.22 17.39
C ALA A 697 29.38 -10.89 18.71
N LYS A 698 30.24 -11.90 18.62
CA LYS A 698 30.84 -12.56 19.79
C LYS A 698 32.35 -12.70 19.64
N TYR A 699 33.11 -12.43 20.69
CA TYR A 699 34.54 -12.72 20.75
C TYR A 699 34.79 -14.24 20.79
N ASP A 700 35.72 -14.73 19.99
CA ASP A 700 36.14 -16.12 19.95
C ASP A 700 37.58 -16.24 20.50
N GLU A 701 37.71 -16.76 21.72
CA GLU A 701 39.01 -16.94 22.38
C GLU A 701 39.94 -17.91 21.63
N ARG A 702 39.41 -18.76 20.73
CA ARG A 702 40.18 -19.78 20.00
C ARG A 702 41.08 -19.17 18.92
N ASP A 703 40.64 -18.10 18.27
CA ASP A 703 41.40 -17.41 17.21
C ASP A 703 41.58 -15.90 17.43
N GLY A 704 41.06 -15.37 18.53
CA GLY A 704 41.25 -13.99 18.97
C GLY A 704 40.45 -12.97 18.16
N LYS A 705 39.36 -13.39 17.51
CA LYS A 705 38.56 -12.54 16.62
C LYS A 705 37.13 -12.38 17.08
N TYR A 706 36.54 -11.24 16.80
CA TYR A 706 35.09 -11.05 16.89
C TYR A 706 34.41 -11.64 15.66
N LYS A 707 33.39 -12.48 15.89
CA LYS A 707 32.57 -13.17 14.89
C LYS A 707 31.21 -12.49 14.76
N PHE A 708 30.86 -11.99 13.58
CA PHE A 708 29.55 -11.38 13.33
C PHE A 708 28.45 -12.44 13.21
N PHE A 709 27.34 -12.26 13.92
CA PHE A 709 26.21 -13.20 13.91
C PHE A 709 25.08 -12.73 12.99
N GLU A 710 24.74 -11.44 13.03
CA GLU A 710 23.71 -10.81 12.19
C GLU A 710 23.88 -9.28 12.17
N VAL A 711 23.23 -8.63 11.19
CA VAL A 711 23.04 -7.18 11.15
C VAL A 711 21.54 -6.87 11.21
N ASN A 712 21.15 -6.07 12.20
CA ASN A 712 19.82 -5.51 12.32
C ASN A 712 19.80 -4.17 11.59
N ALA A 713 18.95 -4.03 10.56
CA ALA A 713 18.96 -2.88 9.65
C ALA A 713 18.21 -1.64 10.21
N ARG A 714 18.48 -1.33 11.48
CA ARG A 714 17.90 -0.24 12.29
C ARG A 714 18.76 0.00 13.53
N PRO A 715 18.48 1.04 14.34
CA PRO A 715 19.01 1.09 15.72
C PRO A 715 18.57 -0.15 16.52
N GLY A 716 19.51 -0.77 17.23
CA GLY A 716 19.20 -1.80 18.22
C GLY A 716 18.33 -1.25 19.35
N ALA A 717 17.57 -2.12 20.04
CA ALA A 717 16.60 -1.71 21.06
C ALA A 717 17.21 -0.85 22.18
N ASN A 718 18.51 -1.04 22.41
CA ASN A 718 19.28 -0.42 23.49
C ASN A 718 20.07 0.83 23.06
N THR A 719 19.96 1.30 21.81
CA THR A 719 20.81 2.35 21.19
C THR A 719 20.92 3.66 21.97
N TYR A 720 20.04 3.92 22.94
CA TYR A 720 20.26 4.99 23.93
C TYR A 720 21.63 4.89 24.66
N TYR A 721 22.31 3.73 24.65
CA TYR A 721 23.70 3.62 25.10
C TYR A 721 24.64 4.58 24.34
N MET A 722 24.42 4.82 23.04
CA MET A 722 25.17 5.78 22.22
C MET A 722 24.90 7.23 22.68
N SER A 723 23.63 7.60 22.93
CA SER A 723 23.27 8.89 23.52
C SER A 723 23.89 9.11 24.90
N ALA A 724 23.96 8.06 25.71
CA ALA A 724 24.60 8.11 27.03
C ALA A 724 26.13 8.20 26.94
N ALA A 725 26.73 7.71 25.85
CA ALA A 725 28.17 7.65 25.62
C ALA A 725 28.73 8.86 24.82
N GLY A 726 27.92 9.91 24.60
CA GLY A 726 28.36 11.21 24.09
C GLY A 726 27.66 11.71 22.82
N VAL A 727 27.04 10.83 22.01
CA VAL A 727 26.42 11.22 20.73
C VAL A 727 24.93 10.91 20.72
N ASN A 728 24.08 11.95 20.73
CA ASN A 728 22.63 11.76 20.68
C ASN A 728 22.22 11.10 19.35
N PHE A 729 21.76 9.85 19.41
CA PHE A 729 21.55 9.01 18.23
C PHE A 729 20.47 9.53 17.25
N VAL A 730 19.62 10.49 17.62
CA VAL A 730 18.66 11.06 16.64
C VAL A 730 19.25 12.22 15.82
N LYS A 731 20.37 12.81 16.25
CA LYS A 731 21.00 13.93 15.52
C LYS A 731 21.43 13.54 14.11
N PRO A 732 22.15 12.42 13.87
CA PRO A 732 22.56 12.03 12.51
C PRO A 732 21.38 11.81 11.54
N LEU A 733 20.24 11.33 12.05
CA LEU A 733 19.02 11.16 11.25
C LEU A 733 18.44 12.51 10.79
N VAL A 734 18.43 13.50 11.66
CA VAL A 734 17.91 14.84 11.35
C VAL A 734 18.90 15.62 10.49
N GLU A 735 20.18 15.59 10.84
CA GLU A 735 21.26 16.22 10.08
C GLU A 735 21.28 15.71 8.64
N SER A 736 21.34 14.39 8.42
CA SER A 736 21.42 13.80 7.08
C SER A 736 20.10 13.85 6.30
N PHE A 737 18.97 13.43 6.88
CA PHE A 737 17.73 13.21 6.10
C PHE A 737 16.70 14.33 6.19
N VAL A 738 16.82 15.27 7.13
CA VAL A 738 15.88 16.40 7.29
C VAL A 738 16.54 17.72 6.93
N LEU A 739 17.79 17.94 7.34
CA LEU A 739 18.54 19.19 7.11
C LEU A 739 19.49 19.12 5.91
N GLY A 740 19.71 17.93 5.31
CA GLY A 740 20.64 17.76 4.18
C GLY A 740 22.11 18.09 4.50
N LYS A 741 22.50 18.03 5.79
CA LYS A 741 23.85 18.38 6.27
C LYS A 741 24.78 17.18 6.31
N ASP A 742 26.05 17.42 6.03
CA ASP A 742 27.13 16.46 6.29
C ASP A 742 27.17 16.08 7.77
N VAL A 743 27.10 14.77 8.05
CA VAL A 743 27.29 14.25 9.40
C VAL A 743 28.80 14.11 9.65
N PRO A 744 29.39 14.83 10.62
CA PRO A 744 30.81 14.71 10.92
C PRO A 744 31.10 13.37 11.60
N TYR A 745 32.30 12.84 11.38
CA TYR A 745 32.73 11.60 12.03
C TYR A 745 32.77 11.76 13.56
N GLN A 746 32.02 10.93 14.26
CA GLN A 746 31.85 10.98 15.71
C GLN A 746 31.91 9.57 16.31
N GLU A 747 32.44 9.47 17.53
CA GLU A 747 32.46 8.23 18.30
C GLU A 747 31.84 8.46 19.67
N ALA A 748 30.94 7.57 20.08
CA ALA A 748 30.31 7.63 21.40
C ALA A 748 30.89 6.54 22.30
N TYR A 749 31.95 6.88 23.04
CA TYR A 749 32.68 5.97 23.92
C TYR A 749 32.95 6.53 25.34
N ASP A 750 32.15 7.50 25.82
CA ASP A 750 32.25 7.94 27.22
C ASP A 750 32.02 6.76 28.19
N ASP A 751 32.80 6.71 29.29
CA ASP A 751 32.79 5.61 30.27
C ASP A 751 31.52 5.64 31.14
N VAL A 752 30.44 5.10 30.58
CA VAL A 752 29.10 4.95 31.15
C VAL A 752 28.63 3.49 31.10
N LEU A 753 27.79 3.09 32.05
CA LEU A 753 27.05 1.82 31.99
C LEU A 753 25.63 2.07 31.48
N TYR A 754 25.26 1.53 30.32
CA TYR A 754 23.85 1.43 29.93
C TYR A 754 23.18 0.30 30.72
N THR A 755 21.98 0.53 31.24
CA THR A 755 21.25 -0.50 31.99
C THR A 755 19.74 -0.28 32.08
N LEU A 756 19.00 -1.39 31.99
CA LEU A 756 17.56 -1.49 32.25
C LEU A 756 17.26 -2.21 33.58
N VAL A 757 18.29 -2.60 34.34
CA VAL A 757 18.19 -3.39 35.57
C VAL A 757 18.86 -2.68 36.77
N PRO A 758 18.39 -2.90 38.01
CA PRO A 758 19.01 -2.31 39.19
C PRO A 758 20.38 -2.90 39.50
N LYS A 759 21.22 -2.11 40.18
CA LYS A 759 22.55 -2.50 40.73
C LYS A 759 22.57 -3.88 41.40
N ARG A 760 21.47 -4.28 42.05
CA ARG A 760 21.33 -5.60 42.67
C ARG A 760 21.41 -6.74 41.63
N VAL A 761 20.73 -6.61 40.50
CA VAL A 761 20.75 -7.62 39.43
C VAL A 761 22.16 -7.72 38.85
N ILE A 762 22.83 -6.60 38.61
CA ILE A 762 24.25 -6.59 38.16
C ILE A 762 25.17 -7.29 39.16
N ARG A 763 25.00 -7.04 40.46
CA ARG A 763 25.79 -7.72 41.51
C ARG A 763 25.50 -9.22 41.58
N ASP A 764 24.25 -9.62 41.41
CA ASP A 764 23.78 -10.98 41.67
C ASP A 764 23.94 -11.91 40.44
N TYR A 765 23.95 -11.39 39.20
CA TYR A 765 23.88 -12.20 37.96
C TYR A 765 24.93 -11.89 36.87
N VAL A 766 25.76 -10.84 36.97
CA VAL A 766 26.92 -10.70 36.06
C VAL A 766 28.05 -11.55 36.62
N PHE A 767 28.46 -12.61 35.93
CA PHE A 767 29.37 -13.63 36.50
C PHE A 767 30.86 -13.24 36.43
N ASP A 768 31.32 -12.63 35.33
CA ASP A 768 32.66 -12.03 35.20
C ASP A 768 32.94 -11.08 36.38
N VAL A 769 34.03 -11.35 37.10
CA VAL A 769 34.38 -10.66 38.35
C VAL A 769 34.81 -9.21 38.11
N ASP A 770 35.53 -8.94 37.02
CA ASP A 770 36.12 -7.64 36.74
C ASP A 770 35.14 -6.73 35.99
N ALA A 771 34.35 -7.29 35.06
CA ALA A 771 33.21 -6.59 34.45
C ALA A 771 32.15 -6.24 35.50
N ARG A 772 31.81 -7.18 36.41
CA ARG A 772 30.93 -6.88 37.56
C ARG A 772 31.52 -5.79 38.46
N ARG A 773 32.83 -5.78 38.71
CA ARG A 773 33.48 -4.72 39.51
C ARG A 773 33.34 -3.37 38.83
N ARG A 774 33.73 -3.24 37.55
CA ARG A 774 33.66 -2.00 36.76
C ARG A 774 32.22 -1.46 36.68
N ALA A 775 31.25 -2.31 36.36
CA ALA A 775 29.84 -1.93 36.34
C ALA A 775 29.34 -1.42 37.72
N LEU A 776 29.72 -2.08 38.83
CA LEU A 776 29.35 -1.64 40.18
C LEU A 776 30.02 -0.32 40.60
N ASP A 777 31.20 -0.01 40.06
CA ASP A 777 31.92 1.26 40.27
C ASP A 777 31.35 2.40 39.42
N LEU A 778 30.84 2.10 38.22
CA LEU A 778 30.01 3.03 37.43
C LEU A 778 28.74 3.43 38.21
N TYR A 779 28.06 2.49 38.88
CA TYR A 779 26.97 2.84 39.82
C TYR A 779 27.42 3.70 41.01
N LYS A 780 28.63 3.49 41.57
CA LYS A 780 29.13 4.33 42.68
C LYS A 780 29.39 5.76 42.21
N SER A 781 29.98 5.92 41.04
CA SER A 781 30.30 7.21 40.40
C SER A 781 29.11 7.89 39.73
N ARG A 782 27.91 7.28 39.76
CA ARG A 782 26.67 7.75 39.08
C ARG A 782 26.79 7.85 37.56
N ARG A 783 27.76 7.16 36.95
CA ARG A 783 27.96 7.08 35.50
C ARG A 783 27.16 5.92 34.92
N VAL A 784 25.84 6.00 35.09
CA VAL A 784 24.90 4.95 34.71
C VAL A 784 23.70 5.57 34.01
N ALA A 785 23.36 5.02 32.85
CA ALA A 785 22.27 5.50 32.02
C ALA A 785 21.16 4.46 31.90
N ASN A 786 19.95 4.84 32.30
CA ASN A 786 18.72 4.15 31.96
C ASN A 786 17.88 5.11 31.10
N PRO A 787 17.44 4.72 29.89
CA PRO A 787 16.64 5.59 29.03
C PRO A 787 15.41 6.14 29.77
N PHE A 788 14.71 5.33 30.57
CA PHE A 788 13.51 5.73 31.31
C PHE A 788 13.77 6.63 32.52
N ASP A 789 15.02 6.96 32.86
CA ASP A 789 15.34 7.89 33.94
C ASP A 789 15.74 9.26 33.35
N SER A 790 14.73 10.08 33.04
CA SER A 790 14.93 11.48 32.60
C SER A 790 14.36 12.46 33.64
N PRO A 791 15.15 13.48 34.08
CA PRO A 791 14.69 14.46 35.05
C PRO A 791 13.53 15.33 34.52
N GLY A 792 13.31 15.38 33.20
CA GLY A 792 12.20 16.11 32.61
C GLY A 792 10.82 15.49 32.83
N GLU A 793 10.72 14.22 33.22
CA GLU A 793 9.51 13.41 33.02
C GLU A 793 8.33 13.63 33.99
N THR A 794 7.15 13.15 33.57
CA THR A 794 5.91 13.19 34.37
C THR A 794 6.01 12.29 35.62
N LEU A 795 5.21 12.58 36.65
CA LEU A 795 5.07 11.71 37.82
C LEU A 795 4.54 10.31 37.46
N ALA A 796 3.64 10.23 36.47
CA ALA A 796 3.10 8.95 35.98
C ALA A 796 4.17 8.11 35.28
N HIS A 797 5.00 8.74 34.43
CA HIS A 797 6.15 8.09 33.80
C HIS A 797 7.13 7.56 34.84
N ARG A 798 7.57 8.42 35.77
CA ARG A 798 8.51 8.05 36.84
C ARG A 798 7.98 6.89 37.69
N LEU A 799 6.68 6.84 37.95
CA LEU A 799 6.03 5.70 38.62
C LEU A 799 6.15 4.42 37.79
N TRP A 800 5.76 4.43 36.50
CA TRP A 800 5.84 3.23 35.65
C TRP A 800 7.28 2.77 35.39
N ALA A 801 8.21 3.70 35.17
CA ALA A 801 9.64 3.43 35.08
C ALA A 801 10.17 2.77 36.36
N ARG A 802 9.79 3.30 37.54
CA ARG A 802 10.19 2.72 38.84
C ARG A 802 9.58 1.33 39.07
N VAL A 803 8.32 1.11 38.71
CA VAL A 803 7.66 -0.20 38.78
C VAL A 803 8.37 -1.21 37.87
N ARG A 804 8.69 -0.85 36.63
CA ARG A 804 9.47 -1.69 35.69
C ARG A 804 10.84 -2.04 36.29
N TRP A 805 11.57 -1.03 36.79
CA TRP A 805 12.90 -1.18 37.37
C TRP A 805 12.94 -2.12 38.58
N VAL A 806 11.98 -2.03 39.50
CA VAL A 806 11.93 -2.91 40.67
C VAL A 806 11.57 -4.34 40.26
N ARG A 807 10.61 -4.52 39.34
CA ARG A 807 10.19 -5.85 38.85
C ARG A 807 11.32 -6.65 38.20
N GLN A 808 12.38 -6.02 37.70
CA GLN A 808 13.54 -6.75 37.19
C GLN A 808 14.21 -7.62 38.25
N ILE A 809 14.18 -7.24 39.52
CA ILE A 809 14.77 -8.04 40.61
C ILE A 809 14.06 -9.40 40.71
N ASP A 810 12.73 -9.39 40.68
CA ASP A 810 11.94 -10.62 40.81
C ASP A 810 11.87 -11.41 39.50
N LYS A 811 11.98 -10.72 38.35
CA LYS A 811 12.13 -11.34 37.03
C LYS A 811 13.41 -12.17 36.95
N PHE A 812 14.56 -11.61 37.30
CA PHE A 812 15.84 -12.31 37.25
C PHE A 812 15.89 -13.47 38.26
N LYS A 813 15.38 -13.29 39.49
CA LYS A 813 15.22 -14.42 40.44
C LYS A 813 14.37 -15.56 39.88
N ARG A 814 13.34 -15.27 39.07
CA ARG A 814 12.43 -16.29 38.53
C ARG A 814 13.08 -17.13 37.42
N TYR A 815 13.98 -16.54 36.65
CA TYR A 815 14.55 -17.18 35.46
C TYR A 815 16.03 -17.57 35.59
N MET A 816 16.74 -17.09 36.63
CA MET A 816 18.16 -17.39 36.89
C MET A 816 18.49 -17.75 38.35
N GLY A 817 17.53 -17.76 39.27
CA GLY A 817 17.76 -17.85 40.72
C GLY A 817 16.99 -18.95 41.44
#